data_AF-Q6MTA8-F1
#
_entry.id   AF-Q6MTA8-F1
#
_cell.length_a   1.000
_cell.length_b   1.000
_cell.length_c   1.000
_cell.angle_alpha   90.00
_cell.angle_beta   90.00
_cell.angle_gamma   90.00
#
_symmetry.space_group_name_H-M   'P 1'
#
loop_
_entity.id
_entity.type
_entity.pdbx_description
1 polymer ?
#
loop_
_entity_poly.entity_id
_entity_poly.type
_entity_poly.pdbx_seq_one_letter_code
_entity_poly.pdbx_strand_id
1 'polypeptide(L)'
;MKKLLTWLSAITLVASSSVLAISCKTEQVKNKNSLFLTNFGDIRIDSKSLLEWNQKWNGISSNNQELINKTNNLLAAGILLAIRDNKLQLPDENENGWDSSVNSQIKNLLGDKNSTDTATLYGLANKSLNDLKNNKYKNNAKGWLKHLQEMFPGVKKNLANLENAYKSNFILNDSSNSAFIKLKNLLMFNSTVADSMWQKGIQTTNLDWKTLTNNFANAYPGNKNLDELVKAIKDAFNKSDSNWNDAKIVTFTNMVNGLGGINNQNTTGSVGNGSSTGQNDNLTITYSSPKDVKKHITTNNGNAETWIKEVLNKISSDAIKGTIAFSQWNPTYNYDTQKGSKNFINYNNQKPSSWTEIVKEIPLLENGDLKTDPIKGEYGAISNSQKYAINNYFKSEKPVIFSDLIFKFSNNKTSSDIEKNLSLKALIPTDSSGQDLTTKLIERFQGIQSVLETYVGNDAKKDQEQYTAGLTRFDTIFRGQDAKIKANTSTNNKAEFKDWTEWDTKNDNHKINVNGKLLTLSDSTYSDTVKFSIYDFLTSGNNDSNSWTWQNKEALNGKLDSSNFKKALTDGGLSNDEATKVDNAIEQSKTNDSAKNSARLTIYNLSELFKKINQRDNSTSASSGNSGGSGSSGSSSNTTTTSSEVNNNKNIYTVLNKEEGIIAFIDGDGLHITKIDGYKLISKKNTPLNSMSSEQKETNNKIKQTAVLKQIRSLYGSANANVLVPYLINSTLQSSTNVSMAGAASTTSSTSSTTDKWNWTKKDLEYASSVKNLGIDINSLNSNIKNDYERFLINTSLIDNSKTKPFYNIDILSEVSKSIQSGNNISLQSNWLIELFTKFLKNGKESQQINLLNIIIATDNKEDNNDEIEKIFLYQAKNLKVIGIRKLQEANKKWVNKVKENYKKYSKDPSLDHKFIPNQVIDLNSKTSDRKKRYDKLLQSNIFNSEVKVQEKSTGGSSSSGENVMRGDS
;
A
#
# COMPACT_ATOMS: atom_id res chain seq x y z
N MET A 1 41.21 10.34 -18.54
CA MET A 1 40.28 10.44 -19.70
C MET A 1 40.05 9.16 -20.49
N LYS A 2 40.98 8.63 -21.32
CA LYS A 2 40.67 7.48 -22.23
C LYS A 2 40.19 6.21 -21.49
N LYS A 3 40.86 5.83 -20.39
CA LYS A 3 40.44 4.71 -19.52
C LYS A 3 39.11 4.97 -18.80
N LEU A 4 38.76 6.24 -18.57
CA LEU A 4 37.50 6.69 -17.94
C LEU A 4 36.34 6.70 -18.94
N LEU A 5 36.58 7.08 -20.20
CA LEU A 5 35.61 6.98 -21.29
C LEU A 5 35.25 5.50 -21.54
N THR A 6 36.25 4.62 -21.51
CA THR A 6 36.05 3.16 -21.55
C THR A 6 35.21 2.65 -20.37
N TRP A 7 35.36 3.27 -19.19
CA TRP A 7 34.58 2.97 -17.98
C TRP A 7 33.12 3.42 -18.08
N LEU A 8 32.86 4.67 -18.48
CA LEU A 8 31.50 5.17 -18.72
C LEU A 8 30.80 4.33 -19.80
N SER A 9 31.52 3.92 -20.85
CA SER A 9 30.98 3.04 -21.88
C SER A 9 30.72 1.59 -21.41
N ALA A 10 31.58 1.03 -20.56
CA ALA A 10 31.39 -0.32 -20.00
C ALA A 10 30.20 -0.37 -19.02
N ILE A 11 30.00 0.70 -18.26
CA ILE A 11 28.87 0.88 -17.36
C ILE A 11 27.54 1.03 -18.13
N THR A 12 27.54 1.66 -19.31
CA THR A 12 26.35 1.70 -20.21
C THR A 12 26.11 0.40 -20.96
N LEU A 13 27.15 -0.38 -21.30
CA LEU A 13 27.02 -1.62 -22.08
C LEU A 13 26.49 -2.82 -21.25
N VAL A 14 26.88 -2.93 -19.97
CA VAL A 14 26.46 -4.05 -19.11
C VAL A 14 25.01 -3.92 -18.62
N ALA A 15 24.36 -2.77 -18.81
CA ALA A 15 22.92 -2.59 -18.61
C ALA A 15 22.05 -3.35 -19.64
N SER A 16 22.67 -4.00 -20.65
CA SER A 16 21.96 -4.68 -21.75
C SER A 16 22.28 -6.17 -21.92
N SER A 17 23.14 -6.77 -21.10
CA SER A 17 23.51 -8.18 -21.24
C SER A 17 23.52 -8.93 -19.92
N SER A 18 22.49 -9.76 -19.72
CA SER A 18 22.60 -10.98 -18.91
C SER A 18 23.74 -11.84 -19.47
N VAL A 19 24.71 -12.16 -18.60
CA VAL A 19 25.80 -13.14 -18.80
C VAL A 19 26.86 -12.71 -19.84
N LEU A 20 28.05 -12.37 -19.34
CA LEU A 20 29.34 -12.85 -19.88
C LEU A 20 30.39 -12.64 -18.78
N ALA A 21 30.75 -13.73 -18.11
CA ALA A 21 31.81 -13.78 -17.12
C ALA A 21 33.17 -13.68 -17.82
N ILE A 22 33.92 -12.62 -17.56
CA ILE A 22 35.38 -12.62 -17.78
C ILE A 22 36.02 -12.73 -16.41
N SER A 23 36.46 -13.95 -16.11
CA SER A 23 37.23 -14.30 -14.93
C SER A 23 38.64 -13.66 -15.03
N CYS A 24 38.86 -12.57 -14.30
CA CYS A 24 40.18 -12.28 -13.75
C CYS A 24 40.14 -12.69 -12.27
N LYS A 25 40.99 -13.66 -11.90
CA LYS A 25 41.16 -14.11 -10.51
C LYS A 25 41.33 -12.91 -9.58
N THR A 26 40.43 -12.77 -8.61
CA THR A 26 40.55 -11.82 -7.51
C THR A 26 41.73 -12.25 -6.63
N GLU A 27 42.85 -11.56 -6.72
CA GLU A 27 43.89 -11.63 -5.69
C GLU A 27 43.27 -11.27 -4.33
N GLN A 28 43.53 -12.10 -3.32
CA GLN A 28 43.10 -11.85 -1.96
C GLN A 28 43.72 -10.55 -1.44
N VAL A 29 42.87 -9.57 -1.12
CA VAL A 29 43.26 -8.24 -0.68
C VAL A 29 43.98 -8.32 0.67
N LYS A 30 45.29 -8.03 0.70
CA LYS A 30 46.07 -7.98 1.95
C LYS A 30 45.61 -6.90 2.96
N ASN A 31 44.76 -5.93 2.59
CA ASN A 31 44.42 -4.75 3.42
C ASN A 31 42.91 -4.39 3.51
N LYS A 32 41.96 -5.33 3.35
CA LYS A 32 40.50 -5.02 3.24
C LYS A 32 39.97 -4.19 4.42
N ASN A 33 40.44 -4.45 5.64
CA ASN A 33 39.98 -3.79 6.86
C ASN A 33 40.72 -2.47 7.18
N SER A 34 41.81 -2.15 6.47
CA SER A 34 42.61 -0.93 6.72
C SER A 34 42.41 0.17 5.66
N LEU A 35 41.65 -0.09 4.58
CA LEU A 35 41.59 0.81 3.43
C LEU A 35 41.06 2.21 3.74
N PHE A 36 40.06 2.32 4.62
CA PHE A 36 39.48 3.60 5.05
C PHE A 36 39.94 4.00 6.46
N LEU A 37 41.11 3.50 6.88
CA LEU A 37 41.70 3.80 8.19
C LEU A 37 43.03 4.55 8.01
N THR A 38 43.29 5.53 8.87
CA THR A 38 44.62 6.13 8.98
C THR A 38 45.61 5.13 9.58
N ASN A 39 46.90 5.44 9.52
CA ASN A 39 47.93 4.67 10.23
C ASN A 39 47.78 4.71 11.77
N PHE A 40 46.90 5.57 12.31
CA PHE A 40 46.52 5.62 13.72
C PHE A 40 45.20 4.86 14.03
N GLY A 41 44.57 4.27 13.02
CA GLY A 41 43.33 3.49 13.16
C GLY A 41 42.06 4.34 13.13
N ASP A 42 42.13 5.62 12.77
CA ASP A 42 40.96 6.50 12.64
C ASP A 42 40.29 6.35 11.28
N ILE A 43 38.95 6.50 11.23
CA ILE A 43 38.21 6.51 9.96
C ILE A 43 38.65 7.73 9.13
N ARG A 44 39.10 7.49 7.90
CA ARG A 44 39.38 8.53 6.89
C ARG A 44 38.85 8.06 5.54
N ILE A 45 37.91 8.83 4.99
CA ILE A 45 37.33 8.61 3.67
C ILE A 45 37.96 9.64 2.73
N ASP A 46 38.90 9.23 1.89
CA ASP A 46 39.53 10.12 0.90
C ASP A 46 39.29 9.61 -0.53
N SER A 47 39.39 10.52 -1.49
CA SER A 47 39.08 10.25 -2.90
C SER A 47 39.97 9.17 -3.52
N LYS A 48 41.22 9.06 -3.08
CA LYS A 48 42.14 8.02 -3.57
C LYS A 48 41.72 6.66 -3.06
N SER A 49 41.45 6.52 -1.76
CA SER A 49 40.98 5.29 -1.12
C SER A 49 39.61 4.85 -1.68
N LEU A 50 38.71 5.79 -1.96
CA LEU A 50 37.43 5.55 -2.63
C LEU A 50 37.61 5.06 -4.08
N LEU A 51 38.52 5.67 -4.84
CA LEU A 51 38.80 5.26 -6.21
C LEU A 51 39.48 3.89 -6.26
N GLU A 52 40.46 3.64 -5.40
CA GLU A 52 41.12 2.34 -5.24
C GLU A 52 40.13 1.26 -4.80
N TRP A 53 39.20 1.60 -3.91
CA TRP A 53 38.11 0.73 -3.53
C TRP A 53 37.26 0.43 -4.77
N ASN A 54 36.66 1.43 -5.41
CA ASN A 54 35.79 1.26 -6.56
C ASN A 54 36.46 0.50 -7.73
N GLN A 55 37.73 0.78 -8.04
CA GLN A 55 38.51 0.07 -9.05
C GLN A 55 38.66 -1.42 -8.76
N LYS A 56 38.85 -1.81 -7.49
CA LYS A 56 38.92 -3.22 -7.07
C LYS A 56 37.59 -3.94 -7.20
N TRP A 57 36.47 -3.21 -7.20
CA TRP A 57 35.12 -3.77 -7.33
C TRP A 57 34.57 -3.73 -8.77
N ASN A 58 35.36 -3.28 -9.76
CA ASN A 58 34.93 -3.05 -11.15
C ASN A 58 35.34 -4.18 -12.12
N GLY A 59 34.48 -4.91 -12.84
CA GLY A 59 33.02 -4.87 -12.94
C GLY A 59 32.47 -6.26 -13.25
N ILE A 60 31.40 -6.64 -12.54
CA ILE A 60 30.99 -8.02 -12.23
C ILE A 60 31.82 -8.59 -11.06
N SER A 61 31.65 -8.01 -9.87
CA SER A 61 31.70 -8.91 -8.72
C SER A 61 30.46 -9.80 -8.83
N SER A 62 30.57 -11.08 -8.49
CA SER A 62 29.40 -11.93 -8.28
C SER A 62 28.49 -11.43 -7.14
N ASN A 63 28.86 -10.33 -6.46
CA ASN A 63 28.27 -9.86 -5.22
C ASN A 63 28.08 -8.33 -5.21
N ASN A 64 27.27 -7.80 -6.14
CA ASN A 64 26.85 -6.38 -6.16
C ASN A 64 26.21 -5.92 -4.83
N GLN A 65 25.68 -6.85 -4.04
CA GLN A 65 25.11 -6.60 -2.72
C GLN A 65 26.18 -6.16 -1.70
N GLU A 66 27.33 -6.84 -1.65
CA GLU A 66 28.42 -6.48 -0.73
C GLU A 66 28.98 -5.08 -1.04
N LEU A 67 28.98 -4.69 -2.32
CA LEU A 67 29.38 -3.35 -2.76
C LEU A 67 28.41 -2.28 -2.20
N ILE A 68 27.10 -2.45 -2.40
CA ILE A 68 26.08 -1.48 -1.97
C ILE A 68 26.05 -1.35 -0.44
N ASN A 69 26.08 -2.47 0.28
CA ASN A 69 26.10 -2.45 1.75
C ASN A 69 27.30 -1.66 2.30
N LYS A 70 28.48 -1.84 1.70
CA LYS A 70 29.68 -1.10 2.09
C LYS A 70 29.65 0.36 1.69
N THR A 71 29.10 0.69 0.52
CA THR A 71 28.85 2.08 0.13
C THR A 71 27.99 2.78 1.17
N ASN A 72 26.86 2.17 1.55
CA ASN A 72 25.94 2.73 2.54
C ASN A 72 26.57 2.87 3.93
N ASN A 73 27.36 1.89 4.38
CA ASN A 73 28.14 1.99 5.61
C ASN A 73 29.15 3.14 5.58
N LEU A 74 29.87 3.29 4.48
CA LEU A 74 30.88 4.32 4.29
C LEU A 74 30.25 5.72 4.31
N LEU A 75 29.14 5.88 3.58
CA LEU A 75 28.36 7.12 3.56
C LEU A 75 27.83 7.48 4.94
N ALA A 76 27.24 6.52 5.67
CA ALA A 76 26.72 6.75 7.00
C ALA A 76 27.82 7.16 7.99
N ALA A 77 28.98 6.49 7.96
CA ALA A 77 30.12 6.86 8.79
C ALA A 77 30.64 8.26 8.45
N GLY A 78 30.73 8.60 7.16
CA GLY A 78 31.13 9.93 6.69
C GLY A 78 30.16 11.03 7.13
N ILE A 79 28.85 10.79 7.02
CA ILE A 79 27.80 11.70 7.49
C ILE A 79 27.93 11.95 9.00
N LEU A 80 28.06 10.90 9.81
CA LEU A 80 28.18 11.04 11.26
C LEU A 80 29.45 11.78 11.68
N LEU A 81 30.58 11.54 10.99
CA LEU A 81 31.82 12.29 11.20
C LEU A 81 31.64 13.77 10.84
N ALA A 82 31.01 14.08 9.70
CA ALA A 82 30.76 15.44 9.27
C ALA A 82 29.83 16.20 10.24
N ILE A 83 28.83 15.53 10.82
CA ILE A 83 27.94 16.11 11.84
C ILE A 83 28.72 16.41 13.13
N ARG A 84 29.50 15.43 13.63
CA ARG A 84 30.34 15.62 14.82
C ARG A 84 31.33 16.78 14.64
N ASP A 85 31.92 16.88 13.47
CA ASP A 85 32.92 17.91 13.14
C ASP A 85 32.28 19.24 12.71
N ASN A 86 30.95 19.40 12.86
CA ASN A 86 30.15 20.58 12.46
C ASN A 86 30.29 20.98 10.98
N LYS A 87 30.73 20.07 10.10
CA LYS A 87 30.79 20.24 8.64
C LYS A 87 29.44 20.03 7.97
N LEU A 88 28.55 19.28 8.62
CA LEU A 88 27.19 19.01 8.15
C LEU A 88 26.18 19.41 9.23
N GLN A 89 25.36 20.42 8.94
CA GLN A 89 24.27 20.86 9.83
C GLN A 89 22.98 20.11 9.50
N LEU A 90 22.26 19.67 10.54
CA LEU A 90 20.96 19.01 10.39
C LEU A 90 19.84 20.06 10.32
N PRO A 91 18.81 19.86 9.48
CA PRO A 91 17.66 20.78 9.40
C PRO A 91 16.87 20.84 10.71
N ASP A 92 16.46 22.04 11.10
CA ASP A 92 15.58 22.24 12.27
C ASP A 92 14.09 22.07 11.92
N GLU A 93 13.75 22.14 10.63
CA GLU A 93 12.39 22.02 10.11
C GLU A 93 12.06 20.61 9.58
N ASN A 94 10.77 20.27 9.61
CA ASN A 94 10.23 18.98 9.19
C ASN A 94 9.88 19.00 7.69
N GLU A 95 10.87 19.17 6.82
CA GLU A 95 10.67 19.31 5.37
C GLU A 95 11.41 18.27 4.53
N ASN A 96 11.01 18.11 3.26
CA ASN A 96 11.71 17.30 2.27
C ASN A 96 11.92 15.80 2.59
N GLY A 97 11.29 15.30 3.65
CA GLY A 97 11.51 13.94 4.16
C GLY A 97 12.35 13.90 5.45
N TRP A 98 12.68 15.05 6.03
CA TRP A 98 13.40 15.15 7.30
C TRP A 98 12.44 15.24 8.50
N ASP A 99 12.84 14.63 9.62
CA ASP A 99 12.18 14.73 10.92
C ASP A 99 13.17 15.31 11.94
N SER A 100 13.01 16.57 12.32
CA SER A 100 13.98 17.26 13.18
C SER A 100 14.01 16.74 14.62
N SER A 101 13.02 15.94 15.04
CA SER A 101 13.04 15.37 16.39
C SER A 101 14.20 14.41 16.62
N VAL A 102 14.77 13.83 15.56
CA VAL A 102 15.89 12.90 15.69
C VAL A 102 17.27 13.56 15.73
N ASN A 103 17.33 14.90 15.54
CA ASN A 103 18.59 15.64 15.43
C ASN A 103 19.53 15.43 16.61
N SER A 104 19.01 15.49 17.84
CA SER A 104 19.81 15.33 19.05
C SER A 104 20.41 13.92 19.14
N GLN A 105 19.61 12.90 18.84
CA GLN A 105 20.07 11.51 18.84
C GLN A 105 21.11 11.27 17.73
N ILE A 106 20.93 11.86 16.54
CA ILE A 106 21.91 11.73 15.44
C ILE A 106 23.24 12.36 15.82
N LYS A 107 23.22 13.57 16.40
CA LYS A 107 24.44 14.28 16.86
C LYS A 107 25.23 13.45 17.88
N ASN A 108 24.53 12.74 18.76
CA ASN A 108 25.14 11.91 19.80
C ASN A 108 25.45 10.47 19.35
N LEU A 109 24.95 10.03 18.18
CA LEU A 109 24.97 8.62 17.77
C LEU A 109 26.37 8.02 17.65
N LEU A 110 27.32 8.81 17.15
CA LEU A 110 28.71 8.35 17.01
C LEU A 110 29.35 8.14 18.39
N GLY A 111 29.09 9.06 19.33
CA GLY A 111 29.71 9.13 20.65
C GLY A 111 31.19 9.48 20.63
N ASP A 112 31.76 9.65 21.81
CA ASP A 112 33.20 9.82 21.97
C ASP A 112 33.93 8.48 21.85
N LYS A 113 35.19 8.51 21.37
CA LYS A 113 36.01 7.28 21.16
C LYS A 113 36.14 6.40 22.41
N ASN A 114 36.04 7.01 23.59
CA ASN A 114 36.16 6.35 24.89
C ASN A 114 34.80 6.19 25.60
N SER A 115 33.69 6.47 24.92
CA SER A 115 32.34 6.32 25.47
C SER A 115 32.12 4.91 26.00
N THR A 116 31.49 4.80 27.17
CA THR A 116 30.97 3.54 27.72
C THR A 116 29.47 3.38 27.48
N ASP A 117 28.82 4.41 26.93
CA ASP A 117 27.39 4.39 26.64
C ASP A 117 27.09 3.52 25.43
N THR A 118 26.42 2.39 25.66
CA THR A 118 26.03 1.42 24.64
C THR A 118 24.91 1.94 23.72
N ALA A 119 24.36 3.13 23.96
CA ALA A 119 23.53 3.84 22.99
C ALA A 119 24.34 4.45 21.83
N THR A 120 25.66 4.61 22.00
CA THR A 120 26.58 5.18 20.99
C THR A 120 27.36 4.12 20.22
N LEU A 121 27.78 4.44 19.00
CA LEU A 121 28.58 3.55 18.15
C LEU A 121 29.95 3.22 18.76
N TYR A 122 30.68 4.22 19.26
CA TYR A 122 31.95 3.97 19.95
C TYR A 122 31.78 3.22 21.27
N GLY A 123 30.69 3.43 22.01
CA GLY A 123 30.40 2.64 23.22
C GLY A 123 30.13 1.17 22.91
N LEU A 124 29.38 0.86 21.85
CA LEU A 124 29.20 -0.51 21.37
C LEU A 124 30.51 -1.13 20.88
N ALA A 125 31.34 -0.38 20.16
CA ALA A 125 32.64 -0.84 19.71
C ALA A 125 33.60 -1.13 20.88
N ASN A 126 33.59 -0.28 21.92
CA ASN A 126 34.35 -0.48 23.16
C ASN A 126 33.90 -1.73 23.89
N LYS A 127 32.58 -1.94 24.02
CA LYS A 127 32.01 -3.16 24.59
C LYS A 127 32.45 -4.40 23.80
N SER A 128 32.27 -4.39 22.48
CA SER A 128 32.66 -5.51 21.61
C SER A 128 34.15 -5.86 21.71
N LEU A 129 35.01 -4.84 21.71
CA LEU A 129 36.45 -5.01 21.90
C LEU A 129 36.77 -5.63 23.27
N ASN A 130 36.19 -5.09 24.33
CA ASN A 130 36.40 -5.58 25.69
C ASN A 130 35.89 -7.01 25.86
N ASP A 131 34.72 -7.34 25.30
CA ASP A 131 34.17 -8.70 25.32
C ASP A 131 35.12 -9.68 24.61
N LEU A 132 35.64 -9.32 23.43
CA LEU A 132 36.58 -10.17 22.69
C LEU A 132 37.89 -10.36 23.45
N LYS A 133 38.42 -9.27 24.03
CA LYS A 133 39.65 -9.26 24.82
C LYS A 133 39.52 -10.07 26.11
N ASN A 134 38.41 -9.91 26.83
CA ASN A 134 38.19 -10.51 28.14
C ASN A 134 37.69 -11.95 28.08
N ASN A 135 37.09 -12.39 26.96
CA ASN A 135 36.59 -13.75 26.79
C ASN A 135 37.55 -14.61 25.96
N LYS A 136 37.86 -14.22 24.71
CA LYS A 136 38.64 -15.04 23.78
C LYS A 136 40.15 -14.93 24.01
N TYR A 137 40.63 -13.74 24.35
CA TYR A 137 42.06 -13.46 24.56
C TYR A 137 42.41 -13.21 26.02
N LYS A 138 41.58 -13.72 26.95
CA LYS A 138 41.81 -13.59 28.39
C LYS A 138 43.22 -14.07 28.73
N ASN A 139 44.00 -13.22 29.38
CA ASN A 139 45.41 -13.48 29.75
C ASN A 139 46.36 -13.78 28.56
N ASN A 140 45.95 -13.54 27.31
CA ASN A 140 46.76 -13.76 26.11
C ASN A 140 47.03 -12.45 25.35
N ALA A 141 47.76 -11.53 26.00
CA ALA A 141 48.06 -10.21 25.43
C ALA A 141 48.87 -10.29 24.12
N LYS A 142 49.80 -11.24 24.00
CA LYS A 142 50.58 -11.48 22.76
C LYS A 142 49.67 -11.96 21.63
N GLY A 143 48.74 -12.88 21.91
CA GLY A 143 47.75 -13.36 20.95
C GLY A 143 46.77 -12.28 20.51
N TRP A 144 46.33 -11.41 21.44
CA TRP A 144 45.50 -10.25 21.12
C TRP A 144 46.21 -9.28 20.17
N LEU A 145 47.45 -8.89 20.49
CA LEU A 145 48.24 -8.01 19.65
C LEU A 145 48.47 -8.61 18.26
N LYS A 146 48.82 -9.91 18.18
CA LYS A 146 49.01 -10.61 16.90
C LYS A 146 47.71 -10.63 16.08
N HIS A 147 46.58 -10.95 16.70
CA HIS A 147 45.28 -10.95 16.03
C HIS A 147 44.94 -9.59 15.42
N LEU A 148 45.15 -8.50 16.16
CA LEU A 148 44.90 -7.16 15.63
C LEU A 148 45.89 -6.75 14.53
N GLN A 149 47.18 -7.11 14.64
CA GLN A 149 48.18 -6.85 13.60
C GLN A 149 47.86 -7.58 12.29
N GLU A 150 47.36 -8.81 12.38
CA GLU A 150 46.89 -9.59 11.22
C GLU A 150 45.62 -8.99 10.63
N MET A 151 44.72 -8.47 11.47
CA MET A 151 43.46 -7.87 11.04
C MET A 151 43.66 -6.49 10.39
N PHE A 152 44.64 -5.71 10.85
CA PHE A 152 44.90 -4.31 10.43
C PHE A 152 46.36 -4.07 10.00
N PRO A 153 46.85 -4.73 8.93
CA PRO A 153 48.24 -4.66 8.51
C PRO A 153 48.71 -3.26 8.08
N GLY A 154 47.80 -2.35 7.71
CA GLY A 154 48.10 -0.96 7.34
C GLY A 154 48.20 0.03 8.51
N VAL A 155 47.97 -0.42 9.75
CA VAL A 155 47.95 0.42 10.95
C VAL A 155 49.26 0.26 11.74
N LYS A 156 49.73 1.33 12.39
CA LYS A 156 50.91 1.27 13.26
C LYS A 156 50.73 0.16 14.30
N LYS A 157 51.74 -0.71 14.42
CA LYS A 157 51.69 -1.96 15.19
C LYS A 157 51.67 -1.81 16.73
N ASN A 158 51.35 -0.62 17.25
CA ASN A 158 51.16 -0.43 18.70
C ASN A 158 49.71 -0.73 19.08
N LEU A 159 49.51 -1.18 20.31
CA LEU A 159 48.22 -1.68 20.78
C LEU A 159 47.10 -0.62 20.70
N ALA A 160 47.38 0.63 21.07
CA ALA A 160 46.37 1.69 21.09
C ALA A 160 45.81 1.99 19.68
N ASN A 161 46.68 2.12 18.68
CA ASN A 161 46.25 2.37 17.30
C ASN A 161 45.52 1.18 16.70
N LEU A 162 45.92 -0.04 17.04
CA LEU A 162 45.28 -1.27 16.58
C LEU A 162 43.91 -1.49 17.24
N GLU A 163 43.77 -1.21 18.54
CA GLU A 163 42.48 -1.22 19.23
C GLU A 163 41.56 -0.12 18.69
N ASN A 164 42.10 1.06 18.35
CA ASN A 164 41.36 2.12 17.66
C ASN A 164 40.89 1.67 16.26
N ALA A 165 41.76 1.01 15.49
CA ALA A 165 41.41 0.45 14.19
C ALA A 165 40.28 -0.60 14.28
N TYR A 166 40.29 -1.43 15.33
CA TYR A 166 39.20 -2.36 15.61
C TYR A 166 37.87 -1.62 15.78
N LYS A 167 37.85 -0.57 16.61
CA LYS A 167 36.63 0.23 16.85
C LYS A 167 36.13 0.90 15.57
N SER A 168 37.03 1.52 14.80
CA SER A 168 36.70 2.14 13.51
C SER A 168 36.16 1.12 12.50
N ASN A 169 36.74 -0.09 12.46
CA ASN A 169 36.27 -1.17 11.60
C ASN A 169 34.90 -1.72 12.04
N PHE A 170 34.64 -1.80 13.35
CA PHE A 170 33.32 -2.15 13.88
C PHE A 170 32.25 -1.18 13.37
N ILE A 171 32.51 0.13 13.46
CA ILE A 171 31.60 1.18 12.96
C ILE A 171 31.35 1.04 11.45
N LEU A 172 32.39 0.70 10.66
CA LEU A 172 32.29 0.57 9.21
C LEU A 172 31.64 -0.75 8.74
N ASN A 173 31.79 -1.84 9.49
CA ASN A 173 31.58 -3.19 8.95
C ASN A 173 30.77 -4.14 9.83
N ASP A 174 30.36 -3.78 11.05
CA ASP A 174 29.57 -4.69 11.90
C ASP A 174 28.20 -4.99 11.26
N SER A 175 27.80 -6.28 11.27
CA SER A 175 26.58 -6.72 10.58
C SER A 175 25.28 -6.27 11.25
N SER A 176 25.34 -5.81 12.50
CA SER A 176 24.15 -5.50 13.31
C SER A 176 24.20 -4.09 13.90
N ASN A 177 25.39 -3.48 13.99
CA ASN A 177 25.64 -2.22 14.67
C ASN A 177 26.55 -1.27 13.88
N SER A 178 26.69 -1.45 12.56
CA SER A 178 27.41 -0.46 11.75
C SER A 178 26.75 0.92 11.79
N ALA A 179 27.50 1.93 11.36
CA ALA A 179 27.01 3.30 11.19
C ALA A 179 25.73 3.35 10.34
N PHE A 180 25.65 2.59 9.26
CA PHE A 180 24.45 2.52 8.42
C PHE A 180 23.25 2.01 9.20
N ILE A 181 23.38 0.87 9.89
CA ILE A 181 22.24 0.24 10.56
C ILE A 181 21.70 1.18 11.64
N LYS A 182 22.58 1.78 12.44
CA LYS A 182 22.18 2.71 13.49
C LYS A 182 21.57 4.00 12.94
N LEU A 183 22.19 4.60 11.92
CA LEU A 183 21.67 5.82 11.29
C LEU A 183 20.33 5.55 10.57
N LYS A 184 20.22 4.43 9.84
CA LYS A 184 18.96 3.94 9.24
C LYS A 184 17.88 3.78 10.29
N ASN A 185 18.15 3.05 11.37
CA ASN A 185 17.15 2.80 12.42
C ASN A 185 16.70 4.11 13.08
N LEU A 186 17.61 5.06 13.26
CA LEU A 186 17.27 6.35 13.84
C LEU A 186 16.43 7.21 12.88
N LEU A 187 16.85 7.32 11.61
CA LEU A 187 16.12 8.07 10.59
C LEU A 187 14.74 7.47 10.30
N MET A 188 14.65 6.14 10.22
CA MET A 188 13.45 5.44 9.74
C MET A 188 12.53 4.98 10.87
N PHE A 189 13.04 4.71 12.06
CA PHE A 189 12.27 4.13 13.16
C PHE A 189 12.43 4.88 14.49
N ASN A 190 13.17 6.00 14.51
CA ASN A 190 13.49 6.74 15.74
C ASN A 190 14.03 5.82 16.85
N SER A 191 14.86 4.85 16.48
CA SER A 191 15.34 3.79 17.39
C SER A 191 16.80 3.46 17.13
N THR A 192 17.54 3.10 18.18
CA THR A 192 18.93 2.61 18.08
C THR A 192 19.03 1.08 18.15
N VAL A 193 17.92 0.36 18.41
CA VAL A 193 17.93 -1.07 18.80
C VAL A 193 17.22 -2.02 17.81
N ALA A 194 16.77 -1.51 16.65
CA ALA A 194 16.19 -2.22 15.47
C ALA A 194 14.69 -2.02 15.20
N ASP A 195 14.33 -2.32 13.93
CA ASP A 195 13.06 -2.15 13.23
C ASP A 195 11.87 -2.68 14.03
N SER A 196 10.92 -1.84 14.42
CA SER A 196 9.64 -2.37 14.92
C SER A 196 8.43 -1.47 14.75
N MET A 197 8.60 -0.16 14.50
CA MET A 197 7.46 0.76 14.57
C MET A 197 7.52 1.79 13.46
N TRP A 198 6.61 1.67 12.49
CA TRP A 198 6.37 2.62 11.39
C TRP A 198 5.55 3.85 11.82
N GLN A 199 5.45 4.10 13.12
CA GLN A 199 4.54 5.09 13.70
C GLN A 199 5.29 5.94 14.72
N LYS A 200 5.09 7.25 14.69
CA LYS A 200 5.56 8.19 15.72
C LYS A 200 4.38 8.79 16.44
N GLY A 201 4.38 8.83 17.77
CA GLY A 201 3.21 9.29 18.49
C GLY A 201 3.35 9.69 19.94
N ILE A 202 2.21 9.61 20.62
CA ILE A 202 1.99 10.12 21.98
C ILE A 202 1.87 8.92 22.92
N GLN A 203 2.58 8.98 24.04
CA GLN A 203 2.49 7.98 25.09
C GLN A 203 1.09 8.01 25.70
N THR A 204 0.47 6.85 25.92
CA THR A 204 -0.81 6.74 26.62
C THR A 204 -0.71 5.88 27.88
N THR A 205 -1.72 5.98 28.72
CA THR A 205 -1.93 5.08 29.85
C THR A 205 -3.37 4.58 29.84
N ASN A 206 -3.59 3.38 30.40
CA ASN A 206 -4.94 2.89 30.65
C ASN A 206 -5.70 3.87 31.56
N LEU A 207 -6.96 4.11 31.22
CA LEU A 207 -7.83 4.98 31.98
C LEU A 207 -8.49 4.22 33.13
N ASP A 208 -8.25 4.67 34.35
CA ASP A 208 -9.00 4.26 35.54
C ASP A 208 -9.73 5.48 36.11
N TRP A 209 -11.05 5.52 35.89
CA TRP A 209 -11.89 6.63 36.32
C TRP A 209 -11.93 6.82 37.84
N LYS A 210 -11.82 5.75 38.63
CA LYS A 210 -11.84 5.86 40.09
C LYS A 210 -10.57 6.55 40.59
N THR A 211 -9.42 6.15 40.07
CA THR A 211 -8.15 6.80 40.39
C THR A 211 -8.12 8.24 39.87
N LEU A 212 -8.60 8.49 38.65
CA LEU A 212 -8.61 9.82 38.04
C LEU A 212 -9.51 10.81 38.81
N THR A 213 -10.72 10.41 39.17
CA THR A 213 -11.69 11.27 39.91
C THR A 213 -11.21 11.56 41.33
N ASN A 214 -10.58 10.59 42.00
CA ASN A 214 -9.91 10.82 43.29
C ASN A 214 -8.76 11.81 43.20
N ASN A 215 -7.87 11.66 42.20
CA ASN A 215 -6.77 12.59 41.99
C ASN A 215 -7.27 14.01 41.68
N PHE A 216 -8.33 14.13 40.87
CA PHE A 216 -8.99 15.40 40.61
C PHE A 216 -9.58 16.01 41.89
N ALA A 217 -10.27 15.23 42.71
CA ALA A 217 -10.84 15.70 43.97
C ALA A 217 -9.75 16.22 44.93
N ASN A 218 -8.62 15.52 45.01
CA ASN A 218 -7.46 15.91 45.82
C ASN A 218 -6.79 17.19 45.29
N ALA A 219 -6.81 17.44 43.98
CA ALA A 219 -6.27 18.65 43.38
C ALA A 219 -7.15 19.89 43.66
N TYR A 220 -8.45 19.71 43.89
CA TYR A 220 -9.43 20.77 44.15
C TYR A 220 -10.12 20.61 45.52
N PRO A 221 -9.39 20.60 46.66
CA PRO A 221 -9.99 20.36 47.96
C PRO A 221 -10.91 21.51 48.38
N GLY A 222 -11.98 21.18 49.11
CA GLY A 222 -12.81 22.16 49.82
C GLY A 222 -13.88 22.92 49.01
N ASN A 223 -14.02 22.67 47.70
CA ASN A 223 -15.11 23.27 46.90
C ASN A 223 -16.43 22.53 47.17
N LYS A 224 -17.39 23.23 47.79
CA LYS A 224 -18.59 22.61 48.37
C LYS A 224 -19.74 22.45 47.38
N ASN A 225 -19.69 23.17 46.27
CA ASN A 225 -20.68 23.13 45.19
C ASN A 225 -20.02 23.22 43.82
N LEU A 226 -20.81 22.94 42.78
CA LEU A 226 -20.35 22.93 41.38
C LEU A 226 -19.83 24.29 40.91
N ASP A 227 -20.44 25.40 41.31
CA ASP A 227 -20.05 26.75 40.85
C ASP A 227 -18.69 27.18 41.40
N GLU A 228 -18.43 26.89 42.68
CA GLU A 228 -17.11 27.09 43.31
C GLU A 228 -16.03 26.27 42.59
N LEU A 229 -16.31 24.98 42.34
CA LEU A 229 -15.37 24.09 41.66
C LEU A 229 -15.08 24.56 40.23
N VAL A 230 -16.10 24.99 39.48
CA VAL A 230 -15.97 25.50 38.11
C VAL A 230 -15.11 26.76 38.05
N LYS A 231 -15.32 27.70 38.98
CA LYS A 231 -14.47 28.90 39.10
C LYS A 231 -13.03 28.54 39.44
N ALA A 232 -12.82 27.61 40.36
CA ALA A 232 -11.47 27.15 40.73
C ALA A 232 -10.71 26.53 39.53
N ILE A 233 -11.39 25.75 38.69
CA ILE A 233 -10.81 25.17 37.46
C ILE A 233 -10.45 26.28 36.48
N LYS A 234 -11.40 27.19 36.19
CA LYS A 234 -11.18 28.31 35.27
C LYS A 234 -10.00 29.18 35.72
N ASP A 235 -9.92 29.49 37.00
CA ASP A 235 -8.82 30.26 37.59
C ASP A 235 -7.47 29.53 37.50
N ALA A 236 -7.45 28.21 37.69
CA ALA A 236 -6.22 27.41 37.54
C ALA A 236 -5.67 27.48 36.11
N PHE A 237 -6.53 27.39 35.08
CA PHE A 237 -6.11 27.52 33.68
C PHE A 237 -5.76 28.96 33.29
N ASN A 238 -6.43 29.97 33.85
CA ASN A 238 -6.09 31.37 33.60
C ASN A 238 -4.71 31.75 34.16
N LYS A 239 -4.29 31.13 35.27
CA LYS A 239 -3.00 31.40 35.94
C LYS A 239 -1.84 30.51 35.47
N SER A 240 -2.06 29.63 34.49
CA SER A 240 -1.14 28.54 34.15
C SER A 240 0.08 28.91 33.29
N ASP A 241 0.46 30.19 33.19
CA ASP A 241 1.35 30.70 32.13
C ASP A 241 2.75 30.06 32.09
N SER A 242 3.16 29.33 33.14
CA SER A 242 4.44 28.60 33.19
C SER A 242 4.39 27.22 33.85
N ASN A 243 3.58 27.00 34.90
CA ASN A 243 3.51 25.72 35.61
C ASN A 243 2.43 24.77 35.05
N TRP A 244 2.71 24.18 33.89
CA TRP A 244 1.76 23.29 33.22
C TRP A 244 1.61 21.90 33.83
N ASN A 245 2.49 21.52 34.76
CA ASN A 245 2.46 20.24 35.45
C ASN A 245 1.68 20.31 36.78
N ASP A 246 1.00 21.42 37.05
CA ASP A 246 0.10 21.55 38.21
C ASP A 246 -0.97 20.45 38.18
N ALA A 247 -1.14 19.75 39.30
CA ALA A 247 -2.12 18.68 39.45
C ALA A 247 -3.55 19.14 39.09
N LYS A 248 -3.91 20.40 39.35
CA LYS A 248 -5.21 21.00 38.99
C LYS A 248 -5.44 21.01 37.49
N ILE A 249 -4.40 21.32 36.72
CA ILE A 249 -4.42 21.40 35.26
C ILE A 249 -4.42 19.99 34.65
N VAL A 250 -3.50 19.15 35.11
CA VAL A 250 -3.28 17.79 34.58
C VAL A 250 -4.52 16.92 34.81
N THR A 251 -5.08 16.91 36.03
CA THR A 251 -6.23 16.04 36.36
C THR A 251 -7.50 16.43 35.61
N PHE A 252 -7.80 17.73 35.47
CA PHE A 252 -8.94 18.18 34.67
C PHE A 252 -8.73 17.91 33.16
N THR A 253 -7.51 18.12 32.64
CA THR A 253 -7.19 17.76 31.25
C THR A 253 -7.39 16.27 30.99
N ASN A 254 -6.97 15.41 31.92
CA ASN A 254 -7.19 13.97 31.84
C ASN A 254 -8.67 13.58 31.89
N MET A 255 -9.50 14.28 32.69
CA MET A 255 -10.96 14.11 32.67
C MET A 255 -11.55 14.45 31.29
N VAL A 256 -11.14 15.57 30.70
CA VAL A 256 -11.55 15.97 29.34
C VAL A 256 -11.16 14.90 28.32
N ASN A 257 -9.93 14.39 28.37
CA ASN A 257 -9.46 13.32 27.48
C ASN A 257 -10.23 12.01 27.69
N GLY A 258 -10.60 11.66 28.93
CA GLY A 258 -11.39 10.47 29.24
C GLY A 258 -12.79 10.50 28.60
N LEU A 259 -13.34 11.69 28.38
CA LEU A 259 -14.63 11.89 27.70
C LEU A 259 -14.51 11.98 26.16
N GLY A 260 -13.32 11.76 25.59
CA GLY A 260 -13.07 11.85 24.14
C GLY A 260 -12.40 13.13 23.67
N GLY A 261 -11.90 13.97 24.58
CA GLY A 261 -11.18 15.20 24.25
C GLY A 261 -12.08 16.37 23.82
N ILE A 262 -11.47 17.44 23.32
CA ILE A 262 -12.21 18.62 22.82
C ILE A 262 -12.59 18.41 21.35
N ASN A 263 -13.88 18.20 21.09
CA ASN A 263 -14.40 18.13 19.72
C ASN A 263 -14.55 19.52 19.10
N ASN A 264 -13.57 19.93 18.28
CA ASN A 264 -13.58 21.18 17.51
C ASN A 264 -14.32 21.05 16.16
N GLN A 265 -15.39 20.27 16.06
CA GLN A 265 -16.24 20.33 14.87
C GLN A 265 -17.10 21.59 14.94
N ASN A 266 -16.57 22.67 14.39
CA ASN A 266 -17.40 23.76 13.90
C ASN A 266 -18.46 23.13 12.98
N THR A 267 -19.73 23.35 13.31
CA THR A 267 -20.82 23.19 12.37
C THR A 267 -20.51 24.09 11.18
N THR A 268 -19.89 23.56 10.13
CA THR A 268 -19.94 24.16 8.79
C THR A 268 -21.34 23.94 8.24
N GLY A 269 -22.32 24.52 8.93
CA GLY A 269 -23.62 24.87 8.41
C GLY A 269 -23.58 26.38 8.21
N SER A 270 -23.88 26.81 7.00
CA SER A 270 -24.02 28.22 6.62
C SER A 270 -24.68 29.04 7.72
N VAL A 271 -24.18 30.25 7.97
CA VAL A 271 -24.84 31.28 8.78
C VAL A 271 -26.15 31.64 8.07
N GLY A 272 -27.19 30.86 8.35
CA GLY A 272 -28.57 31.09 7.97
C GLY A 272 -29.36 31.18 9.25
N ASN A 273 -29.91 32.35 9.52
CA ASN A 273 -30.71 32.66 10.69
C ASN A 273 -31.91 31.70 10.77
N GLY A 274 -31.80 30.67 11.60
CA GLY A 274 -32.82 29.64 11.74
C GLY A 274 -32.35 28.54 12.69
N SER A 275 -33.07 28.35 13.79
CA SER A 275 -32.88 27.30 14.79
C SER A 275 -32.76 25.90 14.14
N SER A 276 -31.53 25.46 13.86
CA SER A 276 -31.22 24.05 13.60
C SER A 276 -30.26 23.53 14.64
N THR A 277 -30.82 22.97 15.73
CA THR A 277 -30.14 22.05 16.64
C THR A 277 -29.84 20.73 15.91
N GLY A 278 -28.91 20.74 14.97
CA GLY A 278 -28.39 19.52 14.37
C GLY A 278 -27.40 18.88 15.34
N GLN A 279 -27.86 18.02 16.25
CA GLN A 279 -26.96 17.13 16.99
C GLN A 279 -26.22 16.26 15.97
N ASN A 280 -24.89 16.28 16.01
CA ASN A 280 -24.12 15.30 15.28
C ASN A 280 -24.33 13.94 15.96
N ASP A 281 -24.94 12.99 15.25
CA ASP A 281 -25.32 11.69 15.83
C ASP A 281 -24.12 10.78 16.11
N ASN A 282 -22.91 11.15 15.66
CA ASN A 282 -21.65 10.43 15.91
C ASN A 282 -20.60 11.28 16.66
N LEU A 283 -20.05 10.71 17.75
CA LEU A 283 -18.94 11.28 18.52
C LEU A 283 -17.60 10.90 17.89
N THR A 284 -16.74 11.88 17.59
CA THR A 284 -15.33 11.62 17.23
C THR A 284 -14.46 11.73 18.48
N ILE A 285 -13.52 10.82 18.68
CA ILE A 285 -12.59 10.87 19.82
C ILE A 285 -11.26 11.52 19.38
N THR A 286 -10.75 12.42 20.20
CA THR A 286 -9.45 13.09 20.04
C THR A 286 -8.71 13.18 21.39
N TYR A 287 -7.49 13.70 21.36
CA TYR A 287 -6.72 14.06 22.54
C TYR A 287 -6.48 15.56 22.61
N SER A 288 -6.29 16.07 23.82
CA SER A 288 -6.12 17.50 24.11
C SER A 288 -5.01 17.70 25.14
N SER A 289 -4.10 18.62 24.85
CA SER A 289 -3.08 19.07 25.79
C SER A 289 -3.66 20.07 26.80
N PRO A 290 -2.95 20.34 27.92
CA PRO A 290 -3.29 21.44 28.82
C PRO A 290 -3.43 22.79 28.12
N LYS A 291 -2.58 23.07 27.13
CA LYS A 291 -2.66 24.30 26.32
C LYS A 291 -3.92 24.33 25.46
N ASP A 292 -4.35 23.20 24.90
CA ASP A 292 -5.60 23.10 24.13
C ASP A 292 -6.82 23.37 25.01
N VAL A 293 -6.83 22.79 26.22
CA VAL A 293 -7.89 23.03 27.21
C VAL A 293 -7.92 24.49 27.65
N LYS A 294 -6.76 25.09 27.96
CA LYS A 294 -6.68 26.53 28.25
C LYS A 294 -7.21 27.36 27.09
N LYS A 295 -6.79 27.07 25.86
CA LYS A 295 -7.25 27.78 24.67
C LYS A 295 -8.77 27.69 24.55
N HIS A 296 -9.35 26.51 24.76
CA HIS A 296 -10.80 26.34 24.73
C HIS A 296 -11.50 27.13 25.86
N ILE A 297 -10.97 27.12 27.09
CA ILE A 297 -11.51 27.91 28.22
C ILE A 297 -11.42 29.42 27.96
N THR A 298 -10.35 29.88 27.32
CA THR A 298 -10.07 31.31 27.13
C THR A 298 -10.72 31.92 25.88
N THR A 299 -10.89 31.15 24.81
CA THR A 299 -11.48 31.63 23.53
C THR A 299 -13.00 31.47 23.44
N ASN A 300 -13.63 30.75 24.37
CA ASN A 300 -15.06 30.45 24.36
C ASN A 300 -15.89 31.58 25.00
N ASN A 301 -15.88 32.77 24.38
CA ASN A 301 -16.62 34.02 24.67
C ASN A 301 -17.80 33.91 25.66
N GLY A 302 -17.52 33.79 26.97
CA GLY A 302 -18.52 33.75 28.05
C GLY A 302 -19.09 32.38 28.43
N ASN A 303 -18.83 31.30 27.67
CA ASN A 303 -19.41 29.96 27.90
C ASN A 303 -18.45 28.95 28.54
N ALA A 304 -17.25 29.37 28.95
CA ALA A 304 -16.25 28.48 29.55
C ALA A 304 -16.75 27.75 30.82
N GLU A 305 -17.46 28.46 31.70
CA GLU A 305 -18.00 27.87 32.92
C GLU A 305 -19.11 26.86 32.61
N THR A 306 -19.95 27.13 31.62
CA THR A 306 -20.97 26.21 31.12
C THR A 306 -20.35 24.93 30.59
N TRP A 307 -19.26 25.04 29.81
CA TRP A 307 -18.55 23.88 29.28
C TRP A 307 -17.88 23.04 30.38
N ILE A 308 -17.23 23.69 31.36
CA ILE A 308 -16.65 22.98 32.52
C ILE A 308 -17.75 22.25 33.30
N LYS A 309 -18.91 22.89 33.53
CA LYS A 309 -20.08 22.25 34.15
C LYS A 309 -20.54 21.03 33.36
N GLU A 310 -20.59 21.13 32.03
CA GLU A 310 -20.97 20.01 31.17
C GLU A 310 -20.01 18.82 31.32
N VAL A 311 -18.70 19.07 31.30
CA VAL A 311 -17.66 18.03 31.51
C VAL A 311 -17.85 17.35 32.87
N LEU A 312 -18.03 18.12 33.94
CA LEU A 312 -18.17 17.58 35.29
C LEU A 312 -19.46 16.76 35.45
N ASN A 313 -20.58 17.24 34.89
CA ASN A 313 -21.86 16.52 34.92
C ASN A 313 -21.81 15.21 34.11
N LYS A 314 -21.06 15.17 33.00
CA LYS A 314 -20.82 13.94 32.23
C LYS A 314 -20.09 12.86 33.03
N ILE A 315 -19.28 13.24 34.00
CA ILE A 315 -18.53 12.29 34.81
C ILE A 315 -19.33 11.85 36.03
N SER A 316 -20.06 12.76 36.67
CA SER A 316 -20.84 12.48 37.87
C SER A 316 -22.21 13.15 37.81
N SER A 317 -23.29 12.38 37.98
CA SER A 317 -24.66 12.90 38.15
C SER A 317 -24.82 13.74 39.41
N ASP A 318 -23.89 13.60 40.36
CA ASP A 318 -23.89 14.28 41.66
C ASP A 318 -22.96 15.49 41.70
N ALA A 319 -22.46 15.96 40.54
CA ALA A 319 -21.47 17.04 40.45
C ALA A 319 -21.87 18.33 41.19
N ILE A 320 -23.17 18.54 41.46
CA ILE A 320 -23.69 19.62 42.31
C ILE A 320 -23.04 19.65 43.72
N LYS A 321 -22.59 18.50 44.25
CA LYS A 321 -21.90 18.38 45.55
C LYS A 321 -20.41 18.81 45.51
N GLY A 322 -19.97 19.42 44.41
CA GLY A 322 -18.59 19.88 44.25
C GLY A 322 -17.58 18.74 44.33
N THR A 323 -16.48 18.95 45.03
CA THR A 323 -15.36 18.00 45.12
C THR A 323 -15.75 16.63 45.68
N ILE A 324 -16.73 16.56 46.59
CA ILE A 324 -17.18 15.32 47.24
C ILE A 324 -17.75 14.34 46.20
N ALA A 325 -18.41 14.83 45.15
CA ALA A 325 -18.98 14.01 44.09
C ALA A 325 -17.93 13.18 43.34
N PHE A 326 -16.68 13.64 43.34
CA PHE A 326 -15.56 13.00 42.64
C PHE A 326 -14.70 12.13 43.56
N SER A 327 -14.57 12.47 44.85
CA SER A 327 -13.89 11.61 45.83
C SER A 327 -14.69 10.36 46.20
N GLN A 328 -16.02 10.42 46.05
CA GLN A 328 -16.94 9.30 46.28
C GLN A 328 -17.52 8.76 44.97
N TRP A 329 -16.82 8.98 43.86
CA TRP A 329 -17.32 8.64 42.54
C TRP A 329 -17.62 7.15 42.38
N ASN A 330 -18.76 6.86 41.77
CA ASN A 330 -19.15 5.54 41.28
C ASN A 330 -19.63 5.68 39.83
N PRO A 331 -19.54 4.61 39.02
CA PRO A 331 -20.06 4.62 37.64
C PRO A 331 -21.52 5.07 37.57
N THR A 332 -21.84 5.99 36.66
CA THR A 332 -23.18 6.54 36.48
C THR A 332 -23.78 6.16 35.13
N TYR A 333 -25.07 5.80 35.09
CA TYR A 333 -25.78 5.49 33.85
C TYR A 333 -26.38 6.75 33.20
N ASN A 334 -25.50 7.69 32.82
CA ASN A 334 -25.89 9.05 32.44
C ASN A 334 -25.74 9.36 30.94
N TYR A 335 -25.40 8.39 30.09
CA TYR A 335 -25.14 8.66 28.67
C TYR A 335 -26.38 9.21 27.96
N ASP A 336 -27.51 8.50 28.03
CA ASP A 336 -28.75 8.90 27.37
C ASP A 336 -29.41 10.12 28.02
N THR A 337 -29.42 10.18 29.35
CA THR A 337 -30.04 11.28 30.11
C THR A 337 -29.33 12.61 29.89
N GLN A 338 -28.03 12.57 29.56
CA GLN A 338 -27.24 13.76 29.21
C GLN A 338 -27.04 13.92 27.69
N LYS A 339 -27.99 13.42 26.89
CA LYS A 339 -28.04 13.62 25.44
C LYS A 339 -26.76 13.15 24.72
N GLY A 340 -26.27 11.98 25.11
CA GLY A 340 -25.25 11.24 24.39
C GLY A 340 -25.56 11.09 22.90
N SER A 341 -24.50 10.87 22.13
CA SER A 341 -24.57 10.67 20.69
C SER A 341 -25.38 9.41 20.39
N LYS A 342 -26.53 9.55 19.71
CA LYS A 342 -27.52 8.46 19.58
C LYS A 342 -26.97 7.21 18.92
N ASN A 343 -26.10 7.38 17.93
CA ASN A 343 -25.61 6.30 17.11
C ASN A 343 -24.24 5.78 17.56
N PHE A 344 -23.54 6.47 18.47
CA PHE A 344 -22.17 6.13 18.86
C PHE A 344 -22.08 4.76 19.56
N ILE A 345 -21.02 4.03 19.22
CA ILE A 345 -20.70 2.73 19.77
C ILE A 345 -19.25 2.80 20.29
N ASN A 346 -19.00 2.30 21.50
CA ASN A 346 -17.66 2.32 22.09
C ASN A 346 -16.74 1.22 21.54
N TYR A 347 -15.51 1.17 22.06
CA TYR A 347 -14.48 0.19 21.70
C TYR A 347 -14.85 -1.27 21.98
N ASN A 348 -15.95 -1.56 22.71
CA ASN A 348 -16.49 -2.90 22.93
C ASN A 348 -17.62 -3.26 21.95
N ASN A 349 -17.89 -2.42 20.94
CA ASN A 349 -19.03 -2.54 20.04
C ASN A 349 -20.39 -2.51 20.77
N GLN A 350 -20.52 -1.65 21.79
CA GLN A 350 -21.76 -1.44 22.53
C GLN A 350 -22.12 0.05 22.61
N LYS A 351 -23.42 0.36 22.63
CA LYS A 351 -23.88 1.69 22.98
C LYS A 351 -23.46 1.97 24.44
N PRO A 352 -22.77 3.08 24.75
CA PRO A 352 -22.37 3.38 26.11
C PRO A 352 -23.58 3.54 27.03
N SER A 353 -23.46 3.01 28.24
CA SER A 353 -24.39 3.27 29.34
C SER A 353 -23.98 4.52 30.13
N SER A 354 -22.68 4.83 30.12
CA SER A 354 -22.04 5.97 30.78
C SER A 354 -21.13 6.75 29.83
N TRP A 355 -21.01 8.07 30.04
CA TRP A 355 -19.97 8.89 29.39
C TRP A 355 -18.53 8.49 29.77
N THR A 356 -18.35 7.68 30.80
CA THR A 356 -17.05 7.14 31.20
C THR A 356 -16.63 5.90 30.39
N GLU A 357 -17.49 5.40 29.50
CA GLU A 357 -17.22 4.22 28.65
C GLU A 357 -16.77 4.60 27.22
N ILE A 358 -16.45 5.86 26.97
CA ILE A 358 -16.10 6.38 25.64
C ILE A 358 -14.68 5.96 25.22
N VAL A 359 -13.71 6.13 26.12
CA VAL A 359 -12.28 5.93 25.83
C VAL A 359 -11.67 4.95 26.83
N LYS A 360 -10.77 4.08 26.35
CA LYS A 360 -10.04 3.10 27.18
C LYS A 360 -8.67 3.60 27.67
N GLU A 361 -8.02 4.45 26.89
CA GLU A 361 -6.66 4.98 27.15
C GLU A 361 -6.62 6.50 26.95
N ILE A 362 -5.86 7.22 27.78
CA ILE A 362 -5.67 8.67 27.68
C ILE A 362 -4.18 9.02 27.47
N PRO A 363 -3.85 10.17 26.86
CA PRO A 363 -2.46 10.58 26.65
C PRO A 363 -1.77 10.94 27.97
N LEU A 364 -0.47 10.70 28.05
CA LEU A 364 0.39 11.31 29.06
C LEU A 364 0.66 12.77 28.70
N LEU A 365 0.72 13.63 29.73
CA LEU A 365 0.90 15.06 29.60
C LEU A 365 2.26 15.46 30.17
N GLU A 366 2.96 16.37 29.51
CA GLU A 366 4.27 16.86 29.95
C GLU A 366 4.47 18.32 29.51
N ASN A 367 4.78 19.21 30.45
CA ASN A 367 5.14 20.61 30.21
C ASN A 367 4.12 21.38 29.34
N GLY A 368 2.83 21.05 29.50
CA GLY A 368 1.71 21.71 28.83
C GLY A 368 1.37 21.17 27.46
N ASP A 369 2.12 20.17 26.99
CA ASP A 369 1.89 19.47 25.74
C ASP A 369 1.58 17.98 25.99
N LEU A 370 1.25 17.26 24.91
CA LEU A 370 1.13 15.81 24.94
C LEU A 370 2.54 15.20 24.94
N LYS A 371 2.80 14.25 25.83
CA LYS A 371 4.10 13.62 25.95
C LYS A 371 4.41 12.78 24.71
N THR A 372 5.36 13.26 23.91
CA THR A 372 5.87 12.54 22.74
C THR A 372 6.70 11.35 23.18
N ASP A 373 6.66 10.26 22.44
CA ASP A 373 7.52 9.10 22.72
C ASP A 373 8.95 9.30 22.15
N PRO A 374 10.00 9.38 22.99
CA PRO A 374 11.34 9.63 22.51
C PRO A 374 12.07 8.36 22.01
N ILE A 375 11.76 7.15 22.50
CA ILE A 375 12.59 5.94 22.27
C ILE A 375 11.79 4.62 22.12
N LYS A 376 10.46 4.55 22.24
CA LYS A 376 9.74 3.26 22.15
C LYS A 376 8.37 3.30 21.48
N GLY A 377 8.29 3.89 20.29
CA GLY A 377 7.33 3.43 19.28
C GLY A 377 5.85 3.41 19.65
N GLU A 378 5.34 4.36 20.41
CA GLU A 378 3.90 4.46 20.62
C GLU A 378 3.18 5.47 19.71
N TYR A 379 2.49 4.93 18.70
CA TYR A 379 1.24 5.35 18.00
C TYR A 379 1.06 6.78 17.49
N GLY A 380 1.29 6.98 16.19
CA GLY A 380 0.80 8.14 15.44
C GLY A 380 1.13 8.03 13.95
N ALA A 381 1.27 9.16 13.28
CA ALA A 381 1.44 9.21 11.81
C ALA A 381 2.79 8.64 11.34
N ILE A 382 2.83 8.25 10.07
CA ILE A 382 4.08 8.05 9.33
C ILE A 382 4.93 9.33 9.41
N SER A 383 6.16 9.23 9.90
CA SER A 383 7.11 10.35 9.96
C SER A 383 7.55 10.79 8.57
N ASN A 384 8.14 11.98 8.44
CA ASN A 384 8.62 12.46 7.14
C ASN A 384 9.70 11.57 6.53
N SER A 385 10.61 11.05 7.34
CA SER A 385 11.65 10.10 6.91
C SER A 385 11.07 8.77 6.45
N GLN A 386 10.08 8.25 7.18
CA GLN A 386 9.34 7.04 6.78
C GLN A 386 8.57 7.27 5.48
N LYS A 387 7.91 8.43 5.35
CA LYS A 387 7.21 8.85 4.13
C LYS A 387 8.17 8.92 2.94
N TYR A 388 9.41 9.37 3.13
CA TYR A 388 10.41 9.37 2.07
C TYR A 388 10.71 7.95 1.56
N ALA A 389 10.96 7.00 2.47
CA ALA A 389 11.21 5.60 2.11
C ALA A 389 10.00 4.98 1.39
N ILE A 390 8.80 5.21 1.92
CA ILE A 390 7.53 4.80 1.32
C ILE A 390 7.41 5.36 -0.10
N ASN A 391 7.56 6.67 -0.27
CA ASN A 391 7.45 7.34 -1.57
C ASN A 391 8.44 6.78 -2.60
N ASN A 392 9.64 6.43 -2.18
CA ASN A 392 10.64 5.80 -3.05
C ASN A 392 10.22 4.39 -3.47
N TYR A 393 9.73 3.57 -2.54
CA TYR A 393 9.21 2.23 -2.83
C TYR A 393 8.04 2.27 -3.81
N PHE A 394 7.05 3.15 -3.60
CA PHE A 394 5.92 3.32 -4.51
C PHE A 394 6.34 3.71 -5.93
N LYS A 395 7.37 4.57 -6.07
CA LYS A 395 7.91 4.98 -7.36
C LYS A 395 8.62 3.84 -8.10
N SER A 396 9.34 2.96 -7.39
CA SER A 396 10.12 1.87 -8.01
C SER A 396 9.32 0.59 -8.23
N GLU A 397 8.46 0.21 -7.29
CA GLU A 397 7.76 -1.08 -7.28
C GLU A 397 6.31 -0.99 -7.76
N LYS A 398 5.71 0.21 -7.77
CA LYS A 398 4.32 0.48 -8.21
C LYS A 398 3.33 -0.58 -7.69
N PRO A 399 3.21 -0.74 -6.36
CA PRO A 399 2.48 -1.85 -5.77
C PRO A 399 0.97 -1.78 -6.04
N VAL A 400 0.35 -2.93 -6.30
CA VAL A 400 -1.09 -3.08 -6.52
C VAL A 400 -1.62 -4.26 -5.72
N ILE A 401 -2.78 -4.08 -5.08
CA ILE A 401 -3.54 -5.16 -4.43
C ILE A 401 -4.75 -5.51 -5.29
N PHE A 402 -5.09 -6.80 -5.33
CA PHE A 402 -6.22 -7.31 -6.10
C PHE A 402 -6.82 -8.57 -5.48
N SER A 403 -8.11 -8.78 -5.72
CA SER A 403 -8.86 -9.99 -5.36
C SER A 403 -9.11 -10.81 -6.62
N ASP A 404 -8.83 -12.11 -6.58
CA ASP A 404 -8.86 -12.96 -7.77
C ASP A 404 -9.69 -14.23 -7.55
N LEU A 405 -10.71 -14.39 -8.40
CA LEU A 405 -11.52 -15.59 -8.48
C LEU A 405 -11.13 -16.36 -9.75
N ILE A 406 -10.75 -17.61 -9.59
CA ILE A 406 -10.33 -18.47 -10.70
C ILE A 406 -11.36 -19.58 -10.88
N PHE A 407 -11.96 -19.66 -12.06
CA PHE A 407 -12.67 -20.86 -12.50
C PHE A 407 -11.66 -21.81 -13.14
N LYS A 408 -11.42 -22.94 -12.46
CA LYS A 408 -10.41 -23.93 -12.88
C LYS A 408 -10.74 -24.46 -14.28
N PHE A 409 -9.76 -25.04 -14.97
CA PHE A 409 -10.07 -25.82 -16.17
C PHE A 409 -10.73 -27.17 -15.81
N SER A 410 -11.44 -27.76 -16.77
CA SER A 410 -11.99 -29.11 -16.68
C SER A 410 -10.94 -30.14 -17.11
N ASN A 411 -11.20 -31.42 -16.84
CA ASN A 411 -10.45 -32.57 -17.37
C ASN A 411 -8.93 -32.55 -17.08
N ASN A 412 -8.51 -32.03 -15.92
CA ASN A 412 -7.10 -31.96 -15.49
C ASN A 412 -6.14 -31.21 -16.44
N LYS A 413 -6.65 -30.26 -17.25
CA LYS A 413 -5.78 -29.44 -18.08
C LYS A 413 -4.80 -28.62 -17.25
N THR A 414 -3.60 -28.48 -17.78
CA THR A 414 -2.46 -27.78 -17.17
C THR A 414 -2.12 -26.49 -17.93
N SER A 415 -1.20 -25.69 -17.39
CA SER A 415 -0.70 -24.49 -18.08
C SER A 415 -0.08 -24.79 -19.46
N SER A 416 0.51 -25.98 -19.63
CA SER A 416 1.05 -26.45 -20.92
C SER A 416 -0.04 -26.63 -21.98
N ASP A 417 -1.24 -27.01 -21.57
CA ASP A 417 -2.38 -27.19 -22.47
C ASP A 417 -2.90 -25.85 -22.98
N ILE A 418 -2.91 -24.84 -22.12
CA ILE A 418 -3.29 -23.47 -22.48
C ILE A 418 -2.27 -22.84 -23.44
N GLU A 419 -0.97 -23.10 -23.26
CA GLU A 419 0.05 -22.62 -24.20
C GLU A 419 -0.10 -23.19 -25.63
N LYS A 420 -0.73 -24.37 -25.77
CA LYS A 420 -0.99 -25.04 -27.05
C LYS A 420 -2.29 -24.59 -27.71
N ASN A 421 -3.38 -24.64 -26.95
CA ASN A 421 -4.73 -24.41 -27.45
C ASN A 421 -5.61 -23.87 -26.32
N LEU A 422 -6.10 -22.65 -26.52
CA LEU A 422 -7.02 -21.99 -25.62
C LEU A 422 -8.39 -21.83 -26.29
N SER A 423 -9.24 -22.83 -26.04
CA SER A 423 -10.62 -22.93 -26.49
C SER A 423 -11.56 -23.18 -25.30
N LEU A 424 -12.86 -23.03 -25.53
CA LEU A 424 -13.91 -23.29 -24.53
C LEU A 424 -13.90 -24.74 -24.03
N LYS A 425 -13.32 -25.67 -24.81
CA LYS A 425 -13.04 -27.06 -24.43
C LYS A 425 -12.20 -27.18 -23.16
N ALA A 426 -11.50 -26.13 -22.74
CA ALA A 426 -10.77 -26.11 -21.47
C ALA A 426 -11.67 -25.93 -20.24
N LEU A 427 -12.89 -25.40 -20.38
CA LEU A 427 -13.85 -25.22 -19.28
C LEU A 427 -15.01 -26.21 -19.32
N ILE A 428 -15.31 -26.77 -20.49
CA ILE A 428 -16.40 -27.73 -20.71
C ILE A 428 -15.86 -29.16 -20.49
N PRO A 429 -16.39 -29.94 -19.53
CA PRO A 429 -16.10 -31.38 -19.45
C PRO A 429 -16.61 -32.13 -20.70
N THR A 430 -15.95 -33.22 -21.10
CA THR A 430 -16.24 -33.89 -22.40
C THR A 430 -16.36 -35.43 -22.30
N ASP A 431 -16.56 -35.99 -21.11
CA ASP A 431 -16.59 -37.46 -20.91
C ASP A 431 -17.78 -38.17 -21.58
N SER A 432 -17.62 -39.48 -21.79
CA SER A 432 -18.38 -40.34 -22.72
C SER A 432 -19.71 -40.94 -22.20
N SER A 433 -20.09 -40.76 -20.92
CA SER A 433 -21.24 -41.47 -20.32
C SER A 433 -22.58 -40.70 -20.32
N GLY A 434 -22.62 -39.43 -20.75
CA GLY A 434 -23.84 -38.63 -20.92
C GLY A 434 -24.55 -38.20 -19.63
N GLN A 435 -24.82 -39.12 -18.68
CA GLN A 435 -25.59 -38.81 -17.47
C GLN A 435 -24.80 -38.02 -16.41
N ASP A 436 -23.51 -38.31 -16.26
CA ASP A 436 -22.63 -37.62 -15.32
C ASP A 436 -22.19 -36.23 -15.85
N LEU A 437 -22.21 -36.06 -17.17
CA LEU A 437 -21.83 -34.82 -17.84
C LEU A 437 -22.88 -33.71 -17.64
N THR A 438 -24.18 -34.02 -17.69
CA THR A 438 -25.26 -33.03 -17.55
C THR A 438 -25.26 -32.33 -16.19
N THR A 439 -25.20 -33.10 -15.11
CA THR A 439 -25.18 -32.56 -13.74
C THR A 439 -23.93 -31.72 -13.51
N LYS A 440 -22.75 -32.23 -13.89
CA LYS A 440 -21.48 -31.50 -13.79
C LYS A 440 -21.48 -30.20 -14.60
N LEU A 441 -22.09 -30.18 -15.79
CA LEU A 441 -22.21 -28.96 -16.61
C LEU A 441 -23.10 -27.92 -15.95
N ILE A 442 -24.32 -28.32 -15.55
CA ILE A 442 -25.30 -27.42 -14.96
C ILE A 442 -24.75 -26.84 -13.66
N GLU A 443 -24.23 -27.70 -12.77
CA GLU A 443 -23.56 -27.27 -11.55
C GLU A 443 -22.42 -26.33 -11.90
N ARG A 444 -21.42 -26.74 -12.71
CA ARG A 444 -20.25 -25.89 -13.02
C ARG A 444 -20.60 -24.50 -13.56
N PHE A 445 -21.64 -24.36 -14.38
CA PHE A 445 -21.96 -23.08 -15.02
C PHE A 445 -22.90 -22.19 -14.20
N GLN A 446 -23.65 -22.72 -13.24
CA GLN A 446 -24.50 -21.89 -12.35
C GLN A 446 -23.70 -20.87 -11.52
N GLY A 447 -22.54 -21.26 -10.99
CA GLY A 447 -21.68 -20.33 -10.26
C GLY A 447 -21.02 -19.29 -11.15
N ILE A 448 -20.53 -19.71 -12.32
CA ILE A 448 -19.93 -18.82 -13.30
C ILE A 448 -20.94 -17.75 -13.75
N GLN A 449 -22.17 -18.17 -14.04
CA GLN A 449 -23.28 -17.27 -14.33
C GLN A 449 -23.47 -16.28 -13.19
N SER A 450 -23.67 -16.78 -11.97
CA SER A 450 -23.96 -15.96 -10.80
C SER A 450 -22.90 -14.86 -10.63
N VAL A 451 -21.62 -15.22 -10.80
CA VAL A 451 -20.52 -14.25 -10.72
C VAL A 451 -20.58 -13.22 -11.83
N LEU A 452 -20.61 -13.65 -13.10
CA LEU A 452 -20.54 -12.75 -14.25
C LEU A 452 -21.78 -11.85 -14.39
N GLU A 453 -22.96 -12.38 -14.08
CA GLU A 453 -24.23 -11.67 -14.19
C GLU A 453 -24.50 -10.79 -12.97
N THR A 454 -24.24 -11.30 -11.76
CA THR A 454 -24.75 -10.67 -10.53
C THR A 454 -23.66 -10.04 -9.67
N TYR A 455 -22.56 -10.75 -9.39
CA TYR A 455 -21.49 -10.24 -8.52
C TYR A 455 -20.60 -9.19 -9.20
N VAL A 456 -20.40 -9.29 -10.52
CA VAL A 456 -19.64 -8.32 -11.31
C VAL A 456 -20.43 -7.00 -11.50
N GLY A 457 -21.75 -7.02 -11.38
CA GLY A 457 -22.61 -5.84 -11.55
C GLY A 457 -22.48 -4.79 -10.45
N ASN A 458 -23.08 -3.61 -10.69
CA ASN A 458 -23.16 -2.50 -9.73
C ASN A 458 -24.52 -2.46 -9.01
N ASP A 459 -24.55 -1.86 -7.83
CA ASP A 459 -25.81 -1.52 -7.17
C ASP A 459 -26.57 -0.42 -7.92
N ALA A 460 -27.86 -0.65 -8.17
CA ALA A 460 -28.71 0.28 -8.89
C ALA A 460 -29.18 1.41 -7.94
N LYS A 461 -28.78 2.66 -8.28
CA LYS A 461 -29.12 3.95 -7.63
C LYS A 461 -28.34 4.31 -6.36
N LYS A 462 -27.42 5.28 -6.50
CA LYS A 462 -26.55 5.82 -5.44
C LYS A 462 -27.27 6.66 -4.38
N ASP A 463 -28.48 7.14 -4.65
CA ASP A 463 -29.13 8.17 -3.82
C ASP A 463 -29.90 7.62 -2.61
N GLN A 464 -30.03 6.29 -2.48
CA GLN A 464 -30.73 5.60 -1.36
C GLN A 464 -29.95 4.40 -0.79
N GLU A 465 -28.63 4.35 -0.96
CA GLU A 465 -27.85 3.17 -0.56
C GLU A 465 -27.72 3.01 0.96
N GLN A 466 -27.84 1.76 1.42
CA GLN A 466 -27.47 1.36 2.78
C GLN A 466 -25.95 1.48 2.93
N TYR A 467 -25.48 1.92 4.10
CA TYR A 467 -24.04 2.03 4.35
C TYR A 467 -23.40 0.64 4.38
N THR A 468 -22.61 0.31 3.36
CA THR A 468 -21.88 -0.97 3.23
C THR A 468 -20.40 -0.83 3.60
N ALA A 469 -20.00 0.34 4.13
CA ALA A 469 -18.61 0.71 4.30
C ALA A 469 -17.79 0.56 2.99
N GLY A 470 -18.37 0.85 1.83
CA GLY A 470 -17.65 0.82 0.54
C GLY A 470 -17.49 -0.57 -0.10
N LEU A 471 -18.06 -1.63 0.50
CA LEU A 471 -18.12 -2.96 -0.10
C LEU A 471 -18.99 -2.99 -1.35
N THR A 472 -18.58 -3.78 -2.33
CA THR A 472 -19.32 -4.05 -3.58
C THR A 472 -19.92 -5.46 -3.59
N ARG A 473 -20.77 -5.78 -4.57
CA ARG A 473 -21.31 -7.14 -4.73
C ARG A 473 -20.19 -8.18 -4.83
N PHE A 474 -19.22 -7.95 -5.72
CA PHE A 474 -18.05 -8.82 -5.90
C PHE A 474 -17.28 -9.09 -4.60
N ASP A 475 -17.22 -8.10 -3.72
CA ASP A 475 -16.51 -8.21 -2.45
C ASP A 475 -17.09 -9.31 -1.57
N THR A 476 -18.41 -9.55 -1.64
CA THR A 476 -19.08 -10.57 -0.82
C THR A 476 -18.62 -12.01 -1.09
N ILE A 477 -17.90 -12.26 -2.19
CA ILE A 477 -17.25 -13.56 -2.47
C ILE A 477 -16.05 -13.78 -1.54
N PHE A 478 -15.33 -12.72 -1.23
CA PHE A 478 -14.06 -12.75 -0.50
C PHE A 478 -14.24 -12.36 0.97
N ARG A 479 -15.29 -11.59 1.30
CA ARG A 479 -15.53 -10.94 2.61
C ARG A 479 -17.00 -10.92 2.99
N GLY A 480 -17.24 -10.64 4.26
CA GLY A 480 -18.57 -10.53 4.85
C GLY A 480 -18.94 -11.78 5.63
N GLN A 481 -20.15 -11.81 6.17
CA GLN A 481 -20.61 -12.91 7.01
C GLN A 481 -20.56 -14.26 6.28
N ASP A 482 -20.92 -14.27 5.00
CA ASP A 482 -21.15 -15.47 4.21
C ASP A 482 -20.11 -15.68 3.10
N ALA A 483 -18.88 -15.15 3.22
CA ALA A 483 -17.81 -15.11 2.19
C ALA A 483 -17.67 -16.40 1.33
N LYS A 484 -18.54 -16.52 0.33
CA LYS A 484 -18.84 -17.73 -0.45
C LYS A 484 -19.49 -17.32 -1.75
N ILE A 485 -19.37 -18.17 -2.77
CA ILE A 485 -20.14 -18.03 -4.00
C ILE A 485 -21.50 -18.70 -3.79
N LYS A 486 -22.55 -17.89 -3.84
CA LYS A 486 -23.92 -18.38 -3.90
C LYS A 486 -24.42 -18.31 -5.33
N ALA A 487 -25.25 -19.27 -5.70
CA ALA A 487 -25.92 -19.29 -7.00
C ALA A 487 -27.41 -19.56 -6.83
N ASN A 488 -28.21 -19.04 -7.75
CA ASN A 488 -29.60 -19.44 -7.83
C ASN A 488 -29.69 -20.87 -8.39
N THR A 489 -29.79 -21.85 -7.49
CA THR A 489 -30.01 -23.26 -7.82
C THR A 489 -31.50 -23.61 -7.90
N SER A 490 -32.37 -22.68 -7.53
CA SER A 490 -33.81 -22.90 -7.50
C SER A 490 -34.43 -22.82 -8.89
N THR A 491 -35.46 -23.63 -9.10
CA THR A 491 -36.21 -23.77 -10.35
C THR A 491 -37.03 -22.54 -10.73
N ASN A 492 -37.12 -21.52 -9.87
CA ASN A 492 -37.88 -20.31 -10.11
C ASN A 492 -36.94 -19.17 -10.52
N ASN A 493 -37.20 -18.59 -11.70
CA ASN A 493 -36.45 -17.49 -12.35
C ASN A 493 -36.38 -16.16 -11.55
N LYS A 494 -36.73 -16.16 -10.26
CA LYS A 494 -36.90 -14.96 -9.42
C LYS A 494 -36.55 -15.18 -7.93
N ALA A 495 -35.62 -16.08 -7.60
CA ALA A 495 -35.17 -16.19 -6.21
C ALA A 495 -34.27 -14.99 -5.86
N GLU A 496 -34.66 -14.22 -4.84
CA GLU A 496 -33.81 -13.17 -4.28
C GLU A 496 -32.51 -13.79 -3.74
N PHE A 497 -31.41 -13.04 -3.67
CA PHE A 497 -30.12 -13.57 -3.23
C PHE A 497 -30.16 -14.24 -1.83
N LYS A 498 -31.11 -13.88 -0.94
CA LYS A 498 -31.33 -14.59 0.34
C LYS A 498 -31.64 -16.07 0.17
N ASP A 499 -32.26 -16.43 -0.94
CA ASP A 499 -32.74 -17.78 -1.22
C ASP A 499 -31.72 -18.59 -2.03
N TRP A 500 -30.57 -17.99 -2.37
CA TRP A 500 -29.49 -18.66 -3.10
C TRP A 500 -28.69 -19.58 -2.18
N THR A 501 -28.24 -20.71 -2.73
CA THR A 501 -27.44 -21.69 -1.99
C THR A 501 -25.97 -21.55 -2.33
N GLU A 502 -25.11 -21.99 -1.42
CA GLU A 502 -23.68 -22.15 -1.70
C GLU A 502 -23.49 -23.12 -2.85
N TRP A 503 -22.71 -22.69 -3.84
CA TRP A 503 -22.66 -23.34 -5.14
C TRP A 503 -21.63 -24.49 -5.23
N ASP A 504 -20.40 -24.25 -4.77
CA ASP A 504 -19.27 -25.19 -4.89
C ASP A 504 -18.55 -25.33 -3.54
N THR A 505 -19.23 -25.97 -2.59
CA THR A 505 -18.76 -26.15 -1.19
C THR A 505 -17.40 -26.87 -1.09
N LYS A 506 -17.06 -27.71 -2.08
CA LYS A 506 -15.80 -28.47 -2.14
C LYS A 506 -14.68 -27.71 -2.86
N ASN A 507 -14.97 -26.59 -3.51
CA ASN A 507 -14.05 -25.83 -4.37
C ASN A 507 -13.48 -26.66 -5.52
N ASP A 508 -14.27 -27.57 -6.09
CA ASP A 508 -13.85 -28.43 -7.19
C ASP A 508 -13.77 -27.65 -8.52
N ASN A 509 -14.65 -26.67 -8.69
CA ASN A 509 -14.81 -25.89 -9.92
C ASN A 509 -14.13 -24.52 -9.87
N HIS A 510 -13.83 -24.00 -8.68
CA HIS A 510 -13.22 -22.69 -8.52
C HIS A 510 -12.09 -22.67 -7.47
N LYS A 511 -11.35 -21.57 -7.46
CA LYS A 511 -10.35 -21.22 -6.47
C LYS A 511 -10.52 -19.75 -6.14
N ILE A 512 -10.80 -19.46 -4.87
CA ILE A 512 -10.81 -18.09 -4.37
C ILE A 512 -9.39 -17.80 -3.88
N ASN A 513 -8.64 -17.00 -4.63
CA ASN A 513 -7.39 -16.47 -4.15
C ASN A 513 -7.69 -15.19 -3.35
N VAL A 514 -8.08 -15.36 -2.08
CA VAL A 514 -8.09 -14.26 -1.11
C VAL A 514 -6.64 -13.95 -0.74
N ASN A 515 -5.87 -13.47 -1.71
CA ASN A 515 -4.50 -13.08 -1.46
C ASN A 515 -4.50 -11.57 -1.29
N GLY A 516 -4.48 -11.13 -0.04
CA GLY A 516 -3.90 -9.84 0.34
C GLY A 516 -2.40 -9.81 0.04
N LYS A 517 -1.98 -10.19 -1.16
CA LYS A 517 -0.60 -10.19 -1.59
C LYS A 517 -0.40 -9.05 -2.57
N LEU A 518 0.74 -8.42 -2.45
CA LEU A 518 1.09 -7.21 -3.15
C LEU A 518 1.72 -7.55 -4.50
N LEU A 519 1.09 -7.20 -5.60
CA LEU A 519 1.73 -7.24 -6.92
C LEU A 519 2.68 -6.06 -7.05
N THR A 520 3.93 -6.32 -7.41
CA THR A 520 4.93 -5.29 -7.72
C THR A 520 5.57 -5.53 -9.08
N LEU A 521 6.24 -4.51 -9.62
CA LEU A 521 6.98 -4.64 -10.88
C LEU A 521 8.02 -5.76 -10.82
N SER A 522 8.70 -5.92 -9.68
CA SER A 522 9.76 -6.92 -9.50
C SER A 522 9.28 -8.31 -9.07
N ASP A 523 7.99 -8.48 -8.76
CA ASP A 523 7.43 -9.73 -8.22
C ASP A 523 7.40 -10.87 -9.26
N SER A 524 8.13 -11.96 -9.03
CA SER A 524 8.13 -13.13 -9.91
C SER A 524 7.14 -14.23 -9.51
N THR A 525 6.35 -14.02 -8.46
CA THR A 525 5.42 -15.04 -7.94
C THR A 525 4.11 -15.13 -8.73
N TYR A 526 3.75 -14.06 -9.45
CA TYR A 526 2.61 -14.02 -10.35
C TYR A 526 3.04 -14.28 -11.80
N SER A 527 2.10 -14.81 -12.60
CA SER A 527 2.33 -14.96 -14.02
C SER A 527 2.47 -13.61 -14.73
N ASP A 528 3.18 -13.64 -15.84
CA ASP A 528 3.32 -12.48 -16.73
C ASP A 528 1.95 -12.00 -17.25
N THR A 529 1.01 -12.92 -17.50
CA THR A 529 -0.37 -12.62 -17.95
C THR A 529 -1.10 -11.76 -16.92
N VAL A 530 -1.11 -12.18 -15.65
CA VAL A 530 -1.74 -11.42 -14.55
C VAL A 530 -1.08 -10.05 -14.42
N LYS A 531 0.25 -10.04 -14.31
CA LYS A 531 1.02 -8.81 -14.07
C LYS A 531 0.79 -7.78 -15.17
N PHE A 532 0.97 -8.15 -16.43
CA PHE A 532 0.85 -7.20 -17.53
C PHE A 532 -0.60 -6.78 -17.76
N SER A 533 -1.59 -7.65 -17.55
CA SER A 533 -3.01 -7.29 -17.68
C SER A 533 -3.43 -6.21 -16.67
N ILE A 534 -3.03 -6.36 -15.40
CA ILE A 534 -3.35 -5.39 -14.34
C ILE A 534 -2.67 -4.05 -14.62
N TYR A 535 -1.35 -4.03 -14.88
CA TYR A 535 -0.63 -2.77 -15.11
C TYR A 535 -1.06 -2.07 -16.41
N ASP A 536 -1.36 -2.82 -17.47
CA ASP A 536 -1.88 -2.25 -18.69
C ASP A 536 -3.29 -1.69 -18.49
N PHE A 537 -4.20 -2.40 -17.79
CA PHE A 537 -5.53 -1.89 -17.46
C PHE A 537 -5.46 -0.56 -16.69
N LEU A 538 -4.58 -0.48 -15.68
CA LEU A 538 -4.41 0.73 -14.88
C LEU A 538 -3.87 1.91 -15.71
N THR A 539 -3.07 1.68 -16.75
CA THR A 539 -2.25 2.75 -17.36
C THR A 539 -2.56 3.04 -18.83
N SER A 540 -3.21 2.12 -19.54
CA SER A 540 -3.55 2.26 -20.96
C SER A 540 -4.66 3.29 -21.21
N GLY A 541 -5.45 3.61 -20.17
CA GLY A 541 -6.48 4.64 -20.16
C GLY A 541 -7.75 4.22 -20.91
N ASN A 542 -8.85 4.09 -20.16
CA ASN A 542 -10.27 4.10 -20.56
C ASN A 542 -10.62 3.83 -22.04
N ASN A 543 -10.10 2.75 -22.63
CA ASN A 543 -10.48 2.37 -23.98
C ASN A 543 -11.70 1.46 -23.88
N ASP A 544 -12.90 2.03 -23.99
CA ASP A 544 -14.19 1.31 -23.91
C ASP A 544 -14.30 0.20 -24.98
N SER A 545 -13.44 0.20 -25.99
CA SER A 545 -13.32 -0.87 -26.99
C SER A 545 -13.00 -2.25 -26.41
N ASN A 546 -12.50 -2.32 -25.16
CA ASN A 546 -12.12 -3.56 -24.49
C ASN A 546 -13.08 -3.96 -23.34
N SER A 547 -14.31 -3.47 -23.33
CA SER A 547 -15.33 -3.92 -22.38
C SER A 547 -16.06 -5.17 -22.87
N TRP A 548 -16.49 -5.99 -21.92
CA TRP A 548 -17.43 -7.07 -22.13
C TRP A 548 -18.54 -6.98 -21.07
N THR A 549 -19.77 -7.26 -21.47
CA THR A 549 -20.93 -7.25 -20.58
C THR A 549 -21.77 -8.50 -20.82
N TRP A 550 -22.31 -9.05 -19.72
CA TRP A 550 -23.25 -10.16 -19.77
C TRP A 550 -24.46 -9.82 -20.65
N GLN A 551 -24.81 -10.73 -21.56
CA GLN A 551 -25.97 -10.61 -22.42
C GLN A 551 -27.15 -11.39 -21.82
N ASN A 552 -28.30 -10.74 -21.67
CA ASN A 552 -29.54 -11.36 -21.22
C ASN A 552 -30.30 -12.02 -22.37
N LYS A 553 -31.21 -12.95 -22.07
CA LYS A 553 -32.05 -13.64 -23.08
C LYS A 553 -32.83 -12.66 -23.97
N GLU A 554 -33.31 -11.57 -23.38
CA GLU A 554 -34.07 -10.51 -24.07
C GLU A 554 -33.19 -9.78 -25.09
N ALA A 555 -31.93 -9.45 -24.73
CA ALA A 555 -30.97 -8.83 -25.63
C ALA A 555 -30.58 -9.74 -26.82
N LEU A 556 -30.76 -11.05 -26.65
CA LEU A 556 -30.43 -12.06 -27.65
C LEU A 556 -31.58 -12.34 -28.63
N ASN A 557 -32.77 -11.75 -28.48
CA ASN A 557 -33.90 -11.85 -29.43
C ASN A 557 -34.17 -13.29 -29.95
N GLY A 558 -34.11 -14.31 -29.07
CA GLY A 558 -34.35 -15.71 -29.46
C GLY A 558 -33.17 -16.44 -30.14
N LYS A 559 -31.97 -15.83 -30.24
CA LYS A 559 -30.74 -16.41 -30.84
C LYS A 559 -30.08 -17.55 -30.05
N LEU A 560 -30.81 -18.24 -29.17
CA LEU A 560 -30.26 -19.30 -28.31
C LEU A 560 -30.97 -20.64 -28.50
N ASP A 561 -31.56 -20.84 -29.69
CA ASP A 561 -32.01 -22.15 -30.15
C ASP A 561 -30.83 -23.15 -30.27
N SER A 562 -31.15 -24.44 -30.37
CA SER A 562 -30.14 -25.51 -30.49
C SER A 562 -29.11 -25.25 -31.60
N SER A 563 -29.54 -24.71 -32.73
CA SER A 563 -28.67 -24.43 -33.88
C SER A 563 -27.62 -23.36 -33.54
N ASN A 564 -28.06 -22.19 -33.06
CA ASN A 564 -27.17 -21.09 -32.71
C ASN A 564 -26.31 -21.41 -31.49
N PHE A 565 -26.83 -22.18 -30.54
CA PHE A 565 -26.07 -22.66 -29.40
C PHE A 565 -24.92 -23.60 -29.82
N LYS A 566 -25.21 -24.59 -30.68
CA LYS A 566 -24.16 -25.45 -31.26
C LYS A 566 -23.15 -24.65 -32.06
N LYS A 567 -23.58 -23.63 -32.81
CA LYS A 567 -22.67 -22.72 -33.52
C LYS A 567 -21.75 -21.95 -32.56
N ALA A 568 -22.27 -21.48 -31.43
CA ALA A 568 -21.44 -20.80 -30.43
C ALA A 568 -20.38 -21.74 -29.82
N LEU A 569 -20.76 -23.01 -29.57
CA LEU A 569 -19.84 -24.05 -29.09
C LEU A 569 -18.75 -24.38 -30.10
N THR A 570 -19.09 -24.52 -31.38
CA THR A 570 -18.11 -24.81 -32.44
C THR A 570 -17.21 -23.62 -32.70
N ASP A 571 -17.75 -22.40 -32.73
CA ASP A 571 -16.97 -21.17 -32.75
C ASP A 571 -16.02 -21.06 -31.54
N GLY A 572 -16.42 -21.64 -30.41
CA GLY A 572 -15.66 -21.76 -29.17
C GLY A 572 -14.60 -22.87 -29.16
N GLY A 573 -14.51 -23.70 -30.20
CA GLY A 573 -13.45 -24.70 -30.41
C GLY A 573 -13.84 -26.14 -30.09
N LEU A 574 -15.13 -26.45 -29.97
CA LEU A 574 -15.62 -27.84 -29.94
C LEU A 574 -15.82 -28.36 -31.37
N SER A 575 -15.67 -29.68 -31.57
CA SER A 575 -16.12 -30.30 -32.82
C SER A 575 -17.64 -30.29 -32.93
N ASN A 576 -18.18 -30.46 -34.15
CA ASN A 576 -19.65 -30.58 -34.35
C ASN A 576 -20.25 -31.71 -33.50
N ASP A 577 -19.55 -32.83 -33.36
CA ASP A 577 -19.98 -33.96 -32.55
C ASP A 577 -19.96 -33.64 -31.06
N GLU A 578 -18.91 -32.96 -30.59
CA GLU A 578 -18.80 -32.51 -29.20
C GLU A 578 -19.88 -31.49 -28.85
N ALA A 579 -20.12 -30.50 -29.73
CA ALA A 579 -21.16 -29.52 -29.57
C ALA A 579 -22.56 -30.16 -29.51
N THR A 580 -22.81 -31.15 -30.37
CA THR A 580 -24.08 -31.92 -30.38
C THR A 580 -24.24 -32.73 -29.11
N LYS A 581 -23.17 -33.37 -28.61
CA LYS A 581 -23.21 -34.11 -27.33
C LYS A 581 -23.52 -33.20 -26.16
N VAL A 582 -22.92 -32.01 -26.09
CA VAL A 582 -23.18 -31.04 -25.01
C VAL A 582 -24.63 -30.54 -25.07
N ASP A 583 -25.12 -30.16 -26.24
CA ASP A 583 -26.50 -29.69 -26.40
C ASP A 583 -27.52 -30.80 -26.07
N ASN A 584 -27.29 -32.02 -26.54
CA ASN A 584 -28.11 -33.18 -26.20
C ASN A 584 -28.07 -33.49 -24.69
N ALA A 585 -26.90 -33.39 -24.06
CA ALA A 585 -26.75 -33.63 -22.62
C ALA A 585 -27.57 -32.62 -21.81
N ILE A 586 -27.59 -31.34 -22.20
CA ILE A 586 -28.42 -30.31 -21.58
C ILE A 586 -29.91 -30.59 -21.82
N GLU A 587 -30.28 -30.96 -23.05
CA GLU A 587 -31.67 -31.23 -23.44
C GLU A 587 -32.26 -32.45 -22.71
N GLN A 588 -31.48 -33.53 -22.57
CA GLN A 588 -31.84 -34.78 -21.90
C GLN A 588 -31.88 -34.68 -20.37
N SER A 589 -31.48 -33.53 -19.80
CA SER A 589 -31.58 -33.29 -18.36
C SER A 589 -33.03 -33.38 -17.86
N LYS A 590 -33.25 -34.04 -16.71
CA LYS A 590 -34.55 -34.04 -16.01
C LYS A 590 -34.82 -32.73 -15.25
N THR A 591 -33.89 -31.77 -15.24
CA THR A 591 -34.10 -30.44 -14.64
C THR A 591 -35.06 -29.60 -15.48
N ASN A 592 -35.70 -28.60 -14.88
CA ASN A 592 -36.68 -27.74 -15.58
C ASN A 592 -36.06 -26.90 -16.70
N ASP A 593 -36.88 -26.40 -17.63
CA ASP A 593 -36.44 -25.63 -18.80
C ASP A 593 -35.68 -24.34 -18.45
N SER A 594 -35.91 -23.78 -17.26
CA SER A 594 -35.17 -22.63 -16.76
C SER A 594 -33.67 -22.93 -16.62
N ALA A 595 -33.31 -24.00 -15.89
CA ALA A 595 -31.92 -24.38 -15.65
C ALA A 595 -31.18 -24.71 -16.95
N LYS A 596 -31.85 -25.43 -17.88
CA LYS A 596 -31.32 -25.72 -19.22
C LYS A 596 -30.97 -24.46 -19.98
N ASN A 597 -31.91 -23.51 -20.03
CA ASN A 597 -31.71 -22.24 -20.72
C ASN A 597 -30.65 -21.36 -20.06
N SER A 598 -30.49 -21.46 -18.74
CA SER A 598 -29.44 -20.76 -17.97
C SER A 598 -28.04 -21.29 -18.31
N ALA A 599 -27.89 -22.61 -18.35
CA ALA A 599 -26.64 -23.26 -18.76
C ALA A 599 -26.26 -22.89 -20.19
N ARG A 600 -27.22 -22.94 -21.13
CA ARG A 600 -26.98 -22.52 -22.53
C ARG A 600 -26.56 -21.04 -22.61
N LEU A 601 -27.25 -20.14 -21.90
CA LEU A 601 -26.94 -18.70 -21.89
C LEU A 601 -25.53 -18.43 -21.35
N THR A 602 -25.14 -19.14 -20.29
CA THR A 602 -23.83 -19.00 -19.68
C THR A 602 -22.73 -19.46 -20.60
N ILE A 603 -22.89 -20.64 -21.20
CA ILE A 603 -21.92 -21.19 -22.15
C ILE A 603 -21.80 -20.26 -23.37
N TYR A 604 -22.89 -19.69 -23.86
CA TYR A 604 -22.87 -18.67 -24.92
C TYR A 604 -22.06 -17.44 -24.51
N ASN A 605 -22.37 -16.83 -23.35
CA ASN A 605 -21.65 -15.67 -22.83
C ASN A 605 -20.15 -15.96 -22.62
N LEU A 606 -19.81 -17.16 -22.13
CA LEU A 606 -18.42 -17.60 -21.99
C LEU A 606 -17.71 -17.79 -23.32
N SER A 607 -18.42 -18.27 -24.35
CA SER A 607 -17.88 -18.36 -25.70
C SER A 607 -17.50 -16.98 -26.23
N GLU A 608 -18.37 -15.98 -26.05
CA GLU A 608 -18.11 -14.59 -26.43
C GLU A 608 -17.00 -13.93 -25.59
N LEU A 609 -16.93 -14.26 -24.30
CA LEU A 609 -15.84 -13.82 -23.43
C LEU A 609 -14.48 -14.39 -23.89
N PHE A 610 -14.41 -15.69 -24.18
CA PHE A 610 -13.21 -16.33 -24.71
C PHE A 610 -12.81 -15.76 -26.08
N LYS A 611 -13.81 -15.49 -26.94
CA LYS A 611 -13.60 -14.80 -28.22
C LYS A 611 -12.92 -13.45 -28.01
N LYS A 612 -13.43 -12.64 -27.07
CA LYS A 612 -12.91 -11.31 -26.77
C LYS A 612 -11.48 -11.35 -26.22
N ILE A 613 -11.16 -12.32 -25.36
CA ILE A 613 -9.86 -12.43 -24.69
C ILE A 613 -8.77 -13.00 -25.61
N ASN A 614 -9.07 -14.01 -26.44
CA ASN A 614 -7.99 -14.76 -27.10
C ASN A 614 -8.27 -15.24 -28.53
N GLN A 615 -9.47 -15.08 -29.09
CA GLN A 615 -9.73 -15.61 -30.44
C GLN A 615 -9.48 -14.57 -31.53
N ARG A 616 -9.00 -15.06 -32.68
CA ARG A 616 -8.85 -14.27 -33.91
C ARG A 616 -10.14 -14.33 -34.74
N ASP A 617 -10.39 -13.27 -35.50
CA ASP A 617 -11.43 -13.29 -36.52
C ASP A 617 -10.99 -14.18 -37.70
N ASN A 618 -11.87 -15.08 -38.12
CA ASN A 618 -11.72 -15.85 -39.35
C ASN A 618 -11.99 -14.93 -40.55
N SER A 619 -11.05 -14.08 -40.94
CA SER A 619 -11.05 -13.57 -42.32
C SER A 619 -10.27 -14.55 -43.20
N THR A 620 -10.83 -15.74 -43.39
CA THR A 620 -10.37 -16.71 -44.40
C THR A 620 -10.75 -16.19 -45.79
N SER A 621 -9.83 -15.51 -46.47
CA SER A 621 -9.86 -15.47 -47.93
C SER A 621 -9.25 -16.78 -48.45
N ALA A 622 -10.06 -17.83 -48.41
CA ALA A 622 -9.86 -18.99 -49.27
C ALA A 622 -10.27 -18.58 -50.70
N SER A 623 -9.33 -18.18 -51.55
CA SER A 623 -9.56 -18.19 -53.00
C SER A 623 -8.83 -19.39 -53.59
N SER A 624 -9.59 -20.46 -53.83
CA SER A 624 -9.28 -21.48 -54.82
C SER A 624 -8.97 -20.84 -56.17
N GLY A 625 -7.98 -21.38 -56.88
CA GLY A 625 -7.34 -20.73 -58.02
C GLY A 625 -8.13 -20.64 -59.33
N ASN A 626 -7.43 -19.97 -60.26
CA ASN A 626 -7.50 -20.03 -61.72
C ASN A 626 -8.52 -19.14 -62.48
N SER A 627 -8.07 -17.97 -62.96
CA SER A 627 -7.90 -17.66 -64.40
C SER A 627 -7.38 -16.22 -64.60
N GLY A 628 -6.58 -16.03 -65.65
CA GLY A 628 -5.64 -14.92 -65.79
C GLY A 628 -6.21 -13.56 -66.17
N GLY A 629 -5.35 -12.54 -66.05
CA GLY A 629 -5.60 -11.18 -66.48
C GLY A 629 -4.48 -10.24 -66.02
N SER A 630 -3.53 -9.99 -66.91
CA SER A 630 -2.40 -9.07 -66.75
C SER A 630 -2.83 -7.63 -66.48
N GLY A 631 -2.07 -6.91 -65.62
CA GLY A 631 -2.20 -5.46 -65.42
C GLY A 631 -1.25 -4.89 -64.37
N SER A 632 0.02 -4.69 -64.74
CA SER A 632 1.08 -3.89 -64.09
C SER A 632 0.55 -2.52 -63.62
N SER A 633 0.91 -1.94 -62.45
CA SER A 633 2.23 -1.45 -61.99
C SER A 633 2.07 -0.91 -60.55
N GLY A 634 3.03 -0.81 -59.62
CA GLY A 634 4.46 -1.04 -59.59
C GLY A 634 4.92 -0.78 -58.15
N SER A 635 5.66 -1.73 -57.59
CA SER A 635 6.21 -1.75 -56.23
C SER A 635 7.30 -0.69 -55.98
N SER A 636 7.47 -0.30 -54.72
CA SER A 636 8.79 -0.45 -54.07
C SER A 636 8.64 -1.00 -52.65
N SER A 637 8.93 -2.29 -52.53
CA SER A 637 9.18 -3.09 -51.34
C SER A 637 10.60 -2.77 -50.79
N ASN A 638 11.13 -3.21 -49.65
CA ASN A 638 10.93 -4.35 -48.74
C ASN A 638 11.73 -3.99 -47.45
N THR A 639 11.36 -4.38 -46.24
CA THR A 639 11.42 -5.77 -45.76
C THR A 639 10.34 -6.04 -44.69
N THR A 640 9.26 -6.68 -45.13
CA THR A 640 8.23 -7.29 -44.26
C THR A 640 8.33 -8.80 -44.37
N THR A 641 8.76 -9.45 -43.30
CA THR A 641 8.61 -10.90 -43.14
C THR A 641 7.24 -11.22 -42.55
N THR A 642 6.44 -11.92 -43.36
CA THR A 642 5.24 -12.73 -43.05
C THR A 642 4.03 -11.99 -42.45
N SER A 643 3.03 -11.81 -43.31
CA SER A 643 1.65 -11.42 -43.02
C SER A 643 1.08 -12.22 -41.84
N SER A 644 0.84 -11.53 -40.73
CA SER A 644 0.00 -12.01 -39.63
C SER A 644 -1.39 -11.43 -39.82
N GLU A 645 -2.39 -12.30 -39.88
CA GLU A 645 -3.81 -12.00 -39.85
C GLU A 645 -4.09 -10.93 -38.77
N VAL A 646 -4.72 -9.83 -39.17
CA VAL A 646 -4.95 -8.68 -38.28
C VAL A 646 -6.11 -9.01 -37.33
N ASN A 647 -5.79 -9.43 -36.11
CA ASN A 647 -6.76 -9.43 -35.02
C ASN A 647 -6.97 -7.98 -34.53
N ASN A 648 -8.22 -7.52 -34.56
CA ASN A 648 -8.59 -6.18 -34.10
C ASN A 648 -8.62 -6.05 -32.55
N ASN A 649 -8.73 -7.17 -31.81
CA ASN A 649 -8.58 -7.20 -30.35
C ASN A 649 -7.11 -7.45 -29.99
N LYS A 650 -6.42 -6.41 -29.52
CA LYS A 650 -4.98 -6.44 -29.18
C LYS A 650 -4.67 -6.93 -27.77
N ASN A 651 -5.66 -7.31 -26.96
CA ASN A 651 -5.51 -7.40 -25.51
C ASN A 651 -5.85 -8.81 -24.97
N ILE A 652 -4.93 -9.36 -24.17
CA ILE A 652 -5.04 -10.65 -23.46
C ILE A 652 -6.05 -10.65 -22.30
N TYR A 653 -6.77 -9.55 -22.11
CA TYR A 653 -7.75 -9.36 -21.05
C TYR A 653 -8.91 -8.52 -21.57
N THR A 654 -10.06 -8.60 -20.91
CA THR A 654 -11.23 -7.74 -21.13
C THR A 654 -11.67 -7.08 -19.82
N VAL A 655 -12.34 -5.93 -19.92
CA VAL A 655 -12.91 -5.21 -18.78
C VAL A 655 -14.34 -5.69 -18.55
N LEU A 656 -14.61 -6.26 -17.38
CA LEU A 656 -15.95 -6.73 -17.00
C LEU A 656 -16.76 -5.64 -16.27
N ASN A 657 -16.11 -4.87 -15.40
CA ASN A 657 -16.71 -3.72 -14.75
C ASN A 657 -15.66 -2.63 -14.56
N LYS A 658 -15.82 -1.54 -15.33
CA LYS A 658 -14.88 -0.42 -15.32
C LYS A 658 -14.97 0.41 -14.03
N GLU A 659 -16.17 0.58 -13.45
CA GLU A 659 -16.34 1.42 -12.24
C GLU A 659 -15.70 0.77 -11.01
N GLU A 660 -15.73 -0.56 -10.96
CA GLU A 660 -15.18 -1.35 -9.85
C GLU A 660 -13.77 -1.91 -10.11
N GLY A 661 -13.21 -1.70 -11.31
CA GLY A 661 -11.88 -2.17 -11.68
C GLY A 661 -11.79 -3.69 -11.84
N ILE A 662 -12.83 -4.34 -12.37
CA ILE A 662 -12.91 -5.78 -12.58
C ILE A 662 -12.55 -6.13 -14.03
N ILE A 663 -11.57 -7.00 -14.20
CA ILE A 663 -11.10 -7.53 -15.49
C ILE A 663 -11.19 -9.05 -15.53
N ALA A 664 -11.22 -9.61 -16.73
CA ALA A 664 -11.06 -11.05 -16.95
C ALA A 664 -9.95 -11.34 -17.94
N PHE A 665 -9.20 -12.40 -17.68
CA PHE A 665 -8.16 -12.94 -18.54
C PHE A 665 -8.03 -14.44 -18.29
N ILE A 666 -7.29 -15.13 -19.15
CA ILE A 666 -7.09 -16.58 -19.05
C ILE A 666 -5.61 -16.86 -18.84
N ASP A 667 -5.32 -17.71 -17.86
CA ASP A 667 -3.96 -18.09 -17.49
C ASP A 667 -3.92 -19.60 -17.17
N GLY A 668 -2.73 -20.12 -16.83
CA GLY A 668 -2.50 -21.55 -16.65
C GLY A 668 -3.38 -22.25 -15.61
N ASP A 669 -3.97 -21.51 -14.67
CA ASP A 669 -4.81 -22.04 -13.60
C ASP A 669 -6.32 -22.01 -13.92
N GLY A 670 -6.75 -21.24 -14.95
CA GLY A 670 -8.17 -21.11 -15.28
C GLY A 670 -8.57 -19.80 -15.96
N LEU A 671 -9.88 -19.53 -15.93
CA LEU A 671 -10.45 -18.20 -16.23
C LEU A 671 -10.40 -17.36 -14.96
N HIS A 672 -9.67 -16.26 -15.00
CA HIS A 672 -9.53 -15.32 -13.90
C HIS A 672 -10.57 -14.21 -14.02
N ILE A 673 -11.23 -13.90 -12.90
CA ILE A 673 -12.01 -12.68 -12.68
C ILE A 673 -11.34 -11.94 -11.54
N THR A 674 -10.67 -10.86 -11.89
CA THR A 674 -9.80 -10.10 -10.98
C THR A 674 -10.37 -8.71 -10.75
N LYS A 675 -10.55 -8.33 -9.47
CA LYS A 675 -10.87 -6.96 -9.06
C LYS A 675 -9.63 -6.28 -8.50
N ILE A 676 -9.32 -5.08 -9.00
CA ILE A 676 -8.30 -4.23 -8.38
C ILE A 676 -8.89 -3.59 -7.12
N ASP A 677 -8.37 -4.00 -5.97
CA ASP A 677 -8.81 -3.49 -4.69
C ASP A 677 -8.33 -2.05 -4.51
N GLY A 678 -9.22 -1.18 -4.02
CA GLY A 678 -8.94 0.26 -3.96
C GLY A 678 -9.04 1.01 -5.29
N TYR A 679 -9.50 0.37 -6.38
CA TYR A 679 -9.62 1.01 -7.70
C TYR A 679 -10.41 2.33 -7.69
N LYS A 680 -11.46 2.43 -6.86
CA LYS A 680 -12.22 3.68 -6.67
C LYS A 680 -11.35 4.86 -6.19
N LEU A 681 -10.25 4.60 -5.47
CA LEU A 681 -9.30 5.64 -5.05
C LEU A 681 -8.34 6.04 -6.18
N ILE A 682 -8.22 5.19 -7.20
CA ILE A 682 -7.43 5.43 -8.40
C ILE A 682 -8.27 6.17 -9.46
N SER A 683 -9.56 5.84 -9.60
CA SER A 683 -10.44 6.33 -10.67
C SER A 683 -11.26 7.58 -10.33
N LYS A 684 -11.28 8.04 -9.07
CA LYS A 684 -12.05 9.22 -8.63
C LYS A 684 -11.59 10.50 -9.36
N LYS A 685 -12.52 11.15 -10.07
CA LYS A 685 -12.40 12.56 -10.48
C LYS A 685 -12.61 13.46 -9.26
N ASN A 686 -11.74 14.45 -9.08
CA ASN A 686 -11.66 15.23 -7.86
C ASN A 686 -12.92 16.06 -7.55
N THR A 687 -13.30 16.09 -6.27
CA THR A 687 -13.87 17.29 -5.63
C THR A 687 -12.73 18.01 -4.89
N PRO A 688 -12.50 19.30 -5.12
CA PRO A 688 -11.44 20.05 -4.44
C PRO A 688 -11.73 20.13 -2.94
N LEU A 689 -10.77 19.74 -2.10
CA LEU A 689 -10.84 20.02 -0.67
C LEU A 689 -10.18 21.39 -0.44
N ASN A 690 -10.97 22.36 0.03
CA ASN A 690 -10.51 23.72 0.32
C ASN A 690 -9.25 23.71 1.20
N SER A 691 -8.25 24.46 0.75
CA SER A 691 -6.97 24.68 1.41
C SER A 691 -7.13 25.59 2.63
N MET A 692 -7.12 25.01 3.83
CA MET A 692 -6.78 25.74 5.07
C MET A 692 -5.28 25.56 5.42
N SER A 693 -4.69 26.59 6.03
CA SER A 693 -3.26 26.86 6.29
C SER A 693 -2.49 25.76 7.04
N SER A 694 -1.17 25.73 6.85
CA SER A 694 -0.30 24.53 6.96
C SER A 694 0.19 24.13 8.36
N GLU A 695 0.53 25.05 9.27
CA GLU A 695 1.29 24.67 10.47
C GLU A 695 0.43 24.20 11.65
N GLN A 696 -0.67 24.90 11.98
CA GLN A 696 -1.65 24.41 12.97
C GLN A 696 -2.40 23.15 12.51
N LYS A 697 -2.38 22.87 11.20
CA LYS A 697 -3.01 21.71 10.59
C LYS A 697 -2.20 20.44 10.80
N GLU A 698 -0.87 20.49 10.75
CA GLU A 698 -0.04 19.28 10.93
C GLU A 698 -0.07 18.74 12.36
N THR A 699 0.02 19.60 13.37
CA THR A 699 0.04 19.16 14.79
C THR A 699 -1.32 18.60 15.23
N ASN A 700 -2.42 19.30 14.92
CA ASN A 700 -3.78 18.81 15.20
C ASN A 700 -4.08 17.49 14.46
N ASN A 701 -3.52 17.32 13.27
CA ASN A 701 -3.68 16.12 12.48
C ASN A 701 -2.88 14.94 13.06
N LYS A 702 -1.65 15.16 13.56
CA LYS A 702 -0.88 14.11 14.27
C LYS A 702 -1.62 13.60 15.51
N ILE A 703 -2.16 14.50 16.32
CA ILE A 703 -2.93 14.16 17.53
C ILE A 703 -4.18 13.33 17.18
N LYS A 704 -4.95 13.78 16.19
CA LYS A 704 -6.14 13.08 15.70
C LYS A 704 -5.80 11.68 15.17
N GLN A 705 -4.72 11.55 14.42
CA GLN A 705 -4.25 10.26 13.90
C GLN A 705 -3.84 9.29 15.02
N THR A 706 -3.15 9.78 16.05
CA THR A 706 -2.83 8.99 17.24
C THR A 706 -4.09 8.52 17.96
N ALA A 707 -5.07 9.39 18.16
CA ALA A 707 -6.34 9.02 18.78
C ALA A 707 -7.07 7.92 17.97
N VAL A 708 -7.10 8.03 16.64
CA VAL A 708 -7.67 7.01 15.73
C VAL A 708 -6.96 5.67 15.92
N LEU A 709 -5.63 5.63 15.88
CA LEU A 709 -4.87 4.38 16.05
C LEU A 709 -5.08 3.74 17.43
N LYS A 710 -5.16 4.54 18.49
CA LYS A 710 -5.41 4.06 19.85
C LYS A 710 -6.81 3.48 20.01
N GLN A 711 -7.81 4.07 19.36
CA GLN A 711 -9.16 3.50 19.31
C GLN A 711 -9.18 2.17 18.56
N ILE A 712 -8.50 2.08 17.41
CA ILE A 712 -8.38 0.82 16.66
C ILE A 712 -7.71 -0.26 17.52
N ARG A 713 -6.65 0.07 18.27
CA ARG A 713 -6.01 -0.92 19.16
C ARG A 713 -6.87 -1.27 20.38
N SER A 714 -7.68 -0.34 20.87
CA SER A 714 -8.70 -0.65 21.89
C SER A 714 -9.74 -1.63 21.36
N LEU A 715 -10.16 -1.46 20.09
CA LEU A 715 -11.10 -2.35 19.41
C LEU A 715 -10.54 -3.78 19.28
N TYR A 716 -9.22 -3.97 19.15
CA TYR A 716 -8.60 -5.31 19.11
C TYR A 716 -8.87 -6.17 20.35
N GLY A 717 -9.24 -5.55 21.47
CA GLY A 717 -9.66 -6.28 22.68
C GLY A 717 -11.12 -6.73 22.68
N SER A 718 -11.92 -6.32 21.69
CA SER A 718 -13.35 -6.64 21.62
C SER A 718 -13.63 -8.00 20.96
N ALA A 719 -14.75 -8.62 21.31
CA ALA A 719 -15.19 -9.88 20.71
C ALA A 719 -15.43 -9.78 19.19
N ASN A 720 -15.74 -8.58 18.68
CA ASN A 720 -16.04 -8.34 17.27
C ASN A 720 -14.86 -7.74 16.49
N ALA A 721 -13.66 -7.64 17.09
CA ALA A 721 -12.48 -7.08 16.45
C ALA A 721 -12.18 -7.72 15.09
N ASN A 722 -12.24 -9.05 15.05
CA ASN A 722 -11.99 -9.88 13.87
C ASN A 722 -12.95 -9.58 12.71
N VAL A 723 -14.08 -8.93 12.97
CA VAL A 723 -15.10 -8.64 11.97
C VAL A 723 -15.19 -7.15 11.67
N LEU A 724 -15.07 -6.26 12.66
CA LEU A 724 -15.18 -4.81 12.48
C LEU A 724 -13.91 -4.18 11.90
N VAL A 725 -12.72 -4.62 12.33
CA VAL A 725 -11.43 -4.08 11.83
C VAL A 725 -11.31 -4.21 10.32
N PRO A 726 -11.65 -5.37 9.69
CA PRO A 726 -11.70 -5.48 8.24
C PRO A 726 -12.58 -4.43 7.53
N TYR A 727 -13.69 -4.00 8.14
CA TYR A 727 -14.61 -3.02 7.57
C TYR A 727 -14.14 -1.57 7.77
N LEU A 728 -13.28 -1.30 8.75
CA LEU A 728 -12.73 0.05 9.00
C LEU A 728 -12.08 0.60 7.74
N ILE A 729 -11.15 -0.14 7.13
CA ILE A 729 -10.41 0.33 5.95
C ILE A 729 -11.31 0.46 4.72
N ASN A 730 -12.32 -0.42 4.55
CA ASN A 730 -13.24 -0.34 3.41
C ASN A 730 -14.00 0.99 3.39
N SER A 731 -14.29 1.60 4.54
CA SER A 731 -14.97 2.90 4.60
C SER A 731 -14.22 4.03 3.88
N THR A 732 -12.90 3.88 3.66
CA THR A 732 -12.11 4.81 2.82
C THR A 732 -12.50 4.74 1.33
N LEU A 733 -13.04 3.61 0.88
CA LEU A 733 -13.42 3.34 -0.50
C LEU A 733 -14.76 3.98 -0.88
N GLN A 734 -15.55 4.40 0.10
CA GLN A 734 -16.82 5.08 -0.15
C GLN A 734 -16.57 6.40 -0.91
N SER A 735 -17.39 6.70 -1.91
CA SER A 735 -17.38 8.03 -2.54
C SER A 735 -17.87 9.05 -1.52
N SER A 736 -17.04 10.04 -1.22
CA SER A 736 -17.36 11.19 -0.38
C SER A 736 -18.32 12.16 -1.07
N THR A 737 -19.41 11.66 -1.66
CA THR A 737 -20.63 12.45 -1.79
C THR A 737 -21.21 12.47 -0.39
N ASN A 738 -21.18 13.65 0.25
CA ASN A 738 -21.79 13.89 1.55
C ASN A 738 -23.13 13.15 1.61
N VAL A 739 -23.23 12.14 2.47
CA VAL A 739 -24.51 11.55 2.85
C VAL A 739 -25.16 12.58 3.77
N SER A 740 -25.67 13.65 3.17
CA SER A 740 -26.67 14.50 3.79
C SER A 740 -27.88 13.62 4.04
N MET A 741 -28.13 13.34 5.32
CA MET A 741 -29.36 12.72 5.78
C MET A 741 -30.54 13.61 5.39
N ALA A 742 -31.39 13.13 4.50
CA ALA A 742 -32.77 13.60 4.40
C ALA A 742 -33.65 12.45 3.91
N GLY A 743 -34.56 12.00 4.78
CA GLY A 743 -35.79 11.34 4.34
C GLY A 743 -35.81 9.81 4.33
N ALA A 744 -35.76 9.18 5.50
CA ALA A 744 -36.55 7.96 5.70
C ALA A 744 -38.00 8.39 5.94
N ALA A 745 -38.83 8.34 4.89
CA ALA A 745 -40.30 8.20 4.88
C ALA A 745 -40.92 8.99 3.72
N SER A 746 -41.20 8.31 2.61
CA SER A 746 -42.34 8.68 1.76
C SER A 746 -42.89 7.43 1.07
N THR A 747 -44.01 6.94 1.59
CA THR A 747 -44.88 5.97 0.95
C THR A 747 -45.56 6.62 -0.25
N THR A 748 -45.10 6.33 -1.46
CA THR A 748 -45.91 6.50 -2.67
C THR A 748 -45.69 5.31 -3.59
N SER A 749 -46.79 4.60 -3.80
CA SER A 749 -46.96 3.48 -4.72
C SER A 749 -46.76 3.90 -6.18
N SER A 750 -45.81 3.26 -6.87
CA SER A 750 -45.77 3.20 -8.32
C SER A 750 -45.21 1.85 -8.78
N THR A 751 -45.81 1.34 -9.84
CA THR A 751 -45.90 -0.05 -10.28
C THR A 751 -44.62 -0.60 -10.92
N SER A 752 -44.33 -1.87 -10.60
CA SER A 752 -43.61 -2.88 -11.41
C SER A 752 -42.39 -2.46 -12.23
N SER A 753 -41.24 -2.40 -11.58
CA SER A 753 -39.99 -2.99 -12.10
C SER A 753 -39.26 -3.58 -10.90
N THR A 754 -38.94 -4.87 -10.91
CA THR A 754 -38.09 -5.49 -9.86
C THR A 754 -36.74 -4.77 -9.87
N THR A 755 -36.57 -3.84 -8.94
CA THR A 755 -35.32 -3.10 -8.75
C THR A 755 -34.30 -4.03 -8.12
N ASP A 756 -33.25 -4.40 -8.87
CA ASP A 756 -32.15 -5.28 -8.46
C ASP A 756 -31.28 -4.65 -7.35
N LYS A 757 -31.82 -4.56 -6.14
CA LYS A 757 -31.06 -4.21 -4.94
C LYS A 757 -30.31 -5.46 -4.47
N TRP A 758 -28.98 -5.38 -4.35
CA TRP A 758 -28.21 -6.47 -3.77
C TRP A 758 -28.67 -6.75 -2.34
N ASN A 759 -28.92 -8.02 -2.03
CA ASN A 759 -29.39 -8.42 -0.71
C ASN A 759 -28.21 -8.59 0.26
N TRP A 760 -27.71 -7.46 0.76
CA TRP A 760 -26.74 -7.43 1.85
C TRP A 760 -27.25 -8.20 3.06
N THR A 761 -26.42 -9.06 3.66
CA THR A 761 -26.84 -9.77 4.87
C THR A 761 -27.09 -8.78 6.01
N LYS A 762 -27.99 -9.12 6.93
CA LYS A 762 -28.29 -8.26 8.08
C LYS A 762 -27.01 -7.92 8.87
N LYS A 763 -26.10 -8.88 9.05
CA LYS A 763 -24.86 -8.62 9.78
C LYS A 763 -23.87 -7.77 9.00
N ASP A 764 -23.78 -7.90 7.68
CA ASP A 764 -22.90 -7.01 6.89
C ASP A 764 -23.33 -5.54 7.05
N LEU A 765 -24.64 -5.29 7.03
CA LEU A 765 -25.21 -3.96 7.29
C LEU A 765 -24.99 -3.49 8.73
N GLU A 766 -25.16 -4.38 9.72
CA GLU A 766 -24.90 -4.09 11.14
C GLU A 766 -23.42 -3.76 11.37
N TYR A 767 -22.48 -4.55 10.86
CA TYR A 767 -21.05 -4.33 11.02
C TYR A 767 -20.56 -3.06 10.34
N ALA A 768 -21.04 -2.79 9.12
CA ALA A 768 -20.75 -1.53 8.45
C ALA A 768 -21.30 -0.35 9.29
N SER A 769 -22.56 -0.41 9.72
CA SER A 769 -23.16 0.63 10.56
C SER A 769 -22.39 0.82 11.88
N SER A 770 -21.95 -0.26 12.52
CA SER A 770 -21.07 -0.22 13.69
C SER A 770 -19.79 0.54 13.39
N VAL A 771 -19.09 0.21 12.30
CA VAL A 771 -17.86 0.89 11.90
C VAL A 771 -18.06 2.39 11.71
N LYS A 772 -19.16 2.82 11.07
CA LYS A 772 -19.50 4.24 10.91
C LYS A 772 -19.62 4.96 12.26
N ASN A 773 -19.98 4.22 13.30
CA ASN A 773 -20.40 4.72 14.60
C ASN A 773 -19.36 4.54 15.72
N LEU A 774 -18.23 3.88 15.45
CA LEU A 774 -17.14 3.64 16.43
C LEU A 774 -16.38 4.92 16.85
N GLY A 775 -16.67 6.07 16.24
CA GLY A 775 -15.92 7.31 16.43
C GLY A 775 -14.52 7.32 15.79
N ILE A 776 -14.21 6.30 14.99
CA ILE A 776 -12.94 6.12 14.29
C ILE A 776 -13.03 6.77 12.90
N ASP A 777 -12.39 7.92 12.72
CA ASP A 777 -12.25 8.56 11.41
C ASP A 777 -11.00 8.03 10.68
N ILE A 778 -11.12 6.86 10.05
CA ILE A 778 -10.01 6.22 9.32
C ILE A 778 -9.48 7.08 8.16
N ASN A 779 -10.30 7.96 7.59
CA ASN A 779 -9.89 8.84 6.49
C ASN A 779 -8.89 9.91 6.94
N SER A 780 -8.86 10.22 8.23
CA SER A 780 -7.87 11.16 8.80
C SER A 780 -6.48 10.54 8.97
N LEU A 781 -6.37 9.21 9.04
CA LEU A 781 -5.12 8.48 9.23
C LEU A 781 -4.17 8.69 8.05
N ASN A 782 -2.93 9.11 8.33
CA ASN A 782 -1.87 9.45 7.36
C ASN A 782 -2.32 10.40 6.25
N SER A 783 -3.18 11.38 6.58
CA SER A 783 -3.63 12.39 5.62
C SER A 783 -2.50 13.33 5.12
N ASN A 784 -1.28 13.21 5.66
CA ASN A 784 -0.06 13.78 5.08
C ASN A 784 0.35 13.08 3.77
N ILE A 785 -0.21 11.90 3.45
CA ILE A 785 -0.04 11.19 2.19
C ILE A 785 -1.13 11.65 1.22
N LYS A 786 -0.69 12.32 0.14
CA LYS A 786 -1.58 12.99 -0.84
C LYS A 786 -2.31 12.00 -1.73
N ASN A 787 -1.66 10.91 -2.10
CA ASN A 787 -2.24 9.88 -2.94
C ASN A 787 -3.15 8.97 -2.09
N ASP A 788 -4.46 9.02 -2.35
CA ASP A 788 -5.45 8.29 -1.56
C ASP A 788 -5.29 6.76 -1.67
N TYR A 789 -4.85 6.25 -2.83
CA TYR A 789 -4.58 4.82 -3.01
C TYR A 789 -3.36 4.36 -2.20
N GLU A 790 -2.26 5.11 -2.26
CA GLU A 790 -1.07 4.80 -1.46
C GLU A 790 -1.38 4.88 0.05
N ARG A 791 -2.15 5.90 0.46
CA ARG A 791 -2.62 6.06 1.84
C ARG A 791 -3.47 4.86 2.27
N PHE A 792 -4.34 4.36 1.41
CA PHE A 792 -5.13 3.15 1.67
C PHE A 792 -4.26 1.91 1.91
N LEU A 793 -3.24 1.66 1.07
CA LEU A 793 -2.33 0.52 1.27
C LEU A 793 -1.53 0.62 2.58
N ILE A 794 -1.06 1.83 2.91
CA ILE A 794 -0.29 2.09 4.12
C ILE A 794 -1.18 1.92 5.36
N ASN A 795 -2.38 2.53 5.36
CA ASN A 795 -3.31 2.42 6.46
C ASN A 795 -3.74 0.97 6.68
N THR A 796 -3.91 0.19 5.61
CA THR A 796 -4.17 -1.25 5.68
C THR A 796 -3.08 -1.99 6.45
N SER A 797 -1.81 -1.75 6.13
CA SER A 797 -0.66 -2.37 6.81
C SER A 797 -0.50 -1.88 8.26
N LEU A 798 -0.91 -0.66 8.59
CA LEU A 798 -0.83 -0.13 9.97
C LEU A 798 -1.90 -0.68 10.91
N ILE A 799 -3.07 -1.05 10.36
CA ILE A 799 -4.18 -1.61 11.13
C ILE A 799 -4.20 -3.14 11.10
N ASP A 800 -3.28 -3.77 10.37
CA ASP A 800 -3.08 -5.21 10.46
C ASP A 800 -2.47 -5.55 11.83
N ASN A 801 -2.91 -6.65 12.43
CA ASN A 801 -2.33 -7.16 13.66
C ASN A 801 -2.35 -8.69 13.70
N SER A 802 -1.53 -9.30 14.55
CA SER A 802 -1.41 -10.75 14.67
C SER A 802 -2.67 -11.48 15.21
N LYS A 803 -3.65 -10.75 15.75
CA LYS A 803 -4.88 -11.26 16.38
C LYS A 803 -6.11 -11.22 15.46
N THR A 804 -6.16 -10.29 14.51
CA THR A 804 -7.25 -10.08 13.56
C THR A 804 -6.70 -10.27 12.16
N LYS A 805 -7.21 -11.20 11.36
CA LYS A 805 -6.83 -11.24 9.93
C LYS A 805 -7.61 -10.13 9.22
N PRO A 806 -7.00 -9.01 8.81
CA PRO A 806 -7.70 -7.98 8.08
C PRO A 806 -8.19 -8.55 6.75
N PHE A 807 -9.21 -7.91 6.17
CA PHE A 807 -9.68 -8.30 4.86
C PHE A 807 -8.55 -8.23 3.81
N TYR A 808 -7.77 -7.16 3.86
CA TYR A 808 -6.57 -6.97 3.07
C TYR A 808 -5.35 -7.31 3.93
N ASN A 809 -4.81 -8.52 3.77
CA ASN A 809 -3.67 -8.99 4.54
C ASN A 809 -2.31 -8.60 3.93
N ILE A 810 -2.13 -7.31 3.64
CA ILE A 810 -0.88 -6.76 3.08
C ILE A 810 -0.04 -6.08 4.16
N ASP A 811 1.27 -6.29 4.08
CA ASP A 811 2.26 -5.59 4.91
C ASP A 811 3.23 -4.80 4.02
N ILE A 812 2.74 -3.70 3.44
CA ILE A 812 3.57 -2.84 2.61
C ILE A 812 4.72 -2.24 3.41
N LEU A 813 4.55 -2.02 4.72
CA LEU A 813 5.57 -1.44 5.56
C LEU A 813 6.75 -2.39 5.80
N SER A 814 6.49 -3.70 5.91
CA SER A 814 7.55 -4.72 5.87
C SER A 814 8.27 -4.74 4.52
N GLU A 815 7.55 -4.63 3.40
CA GLU A 815 8.18 -4.54 2.07
C GLU A 815 9.03 -3.28 1.89
N VAL A 816 8.56 -2.13 2.37
CA VAL A 816 9.34 -0.89 2.40
C VAL A 816 10.57 -1.07 3.30
N SER A 817 10.42 -1.72 4.47
CA SER A 817 11.55 -2.03 5.38
C SER A 817 12.63 -2.84 4.67
N LYS A 818 12.24 -3.90 3.96
CA LYS A 818 13.15 -4.72 3.13
C LYS A 818 13.86 -3.88 2.07
N SER A 819 13.22 -2.83 1.53
CA SER A 819 13.83 -1.91 0.56
C SER A 819 14.85 -0.93 1.14
N ILE A 820 14.79 -0.64 2.44
CA ILE A 820 15.78 0.23 3.10
C ILE A 820 16.82 -0.55 3.89
N GLN A 821 16.69 -1.87 3.98
CA GLN A 821 17.62 -2.77 4.67
C GLN A 821 18.79 -3.21 3.79
N SER A 822 19.92 -3.49 4.44
CA SER A 822 21.08 -4.19 3.87
C SER A 822 20.80 -5.70 3.72
N GLY A 823 19.91 -6.09 2.82
CA GLY A 823 19.50 -7.50 2.58
C GLY A 823 20.06 -8.15 1.31
N ASN A 824 19.68 -9.41 1.03
CA ASN A 824 20.17 -10.20 -0.11
C ASN A 824 19.65 -9.79 -1.50
N ASN A 825 18.76 -8.80 -1.57
CA ASN A 825 18.10 -8.41 -2.82
C ASN A 825 18.56 -7.03 -3.31
N ILE A 826 19.47 -7.03 -4.27
CA ILE A 826 20.05 -5.83 -4.90
C ILE A 826 18.97 -4.92 -5.52
N SER A 827 17.81 -5.46 -5.95
CA SER A 827 16.75 -4.62 -6.55
C SER A 827 15.99 -3.76 -5.53
N LEU A 828 16.09 -4.12 -4.25
CA LEU A 828 15.39 -3.44 -3.17
C LEU A 828 16.28 -2.37 -2.53
N GLN A 829 17.61 -2.48 -2.62
CA GLN A 829 18.54 -1.56 -1.98
C GLN A 829 18.70 -0.26 -2.79
N SER A 830 18.21 0.85 -2.26
CA SER A 830 18.47 2.19 -2.81
C SER A 830 19.57 2.89 -2.00
N ASN A 831 20.41 3.71 -2.66
CA ASN A 831 21.29 4.68 -1.97
C ASN A 831 20.46 5.87 -1.44
N TRP A 832 19.37 5.56 -0.74
CA TRP A 832 18.39 6.54 -0.26
C TRP A 832 19.03 7.56 0.69
N LEU A 833 20.12 7.20 1.38
CA LEU A 833 20.88 8.12 2.23
C LEU A 833 21.50 9.28 1.45
N ILE A 834 22.15 9.01 0.30
CA ILE A 834 22.69 10.07 -0.55
C ILE A 834 21.56 10.98 -1.00
N GLU A 835 20.48 10.39 -1.51
CA GLU A 835 19.35 11.16 -2.02
C GLU A 835 18.68 12.00 -0.92
N LEU A 836 18.41 11.42 0.26
CA LEU A 836 17.78 12.12 1.38
C LEU A 836 18.64 13.30 1.84
N PHE A 837 19.93 13.06 2.08
CA PHE A 837 20.84 14.11 2.56
C PHE A 837 21.09 15.17 1.48
N THR A 838 21.20 14.77 0.22
CA THR A 838 21.32 15.73 -0.90
C THR A 838 20.05 16.56 -1.06
N LYS A 839 18.86 15.94 -0.88
CA LYS A 839 17.58 16.62 -1.08
C LYS A 839 17.33 17.71 -0.04
N PHE A 840 17.63 17.48 1.24
CA PHE A 840 17.42 18.55 2.24
C PHE A 840 18.52 19.62 2.16
N LEU A 841 19.76 19.24 1.85
CA LEU A 841 20.84 20.22 1.70
C LEU A 841 20.51 21.24 0.60
N LYS A 842 19.64 20.90 -0.37
CA LYS A 842 19.19 21.79 -1.46
C LYS A 842 18.37 22.98 -1.00
N ASN A 843 17.79 22.96 0.20
CA ASN A 843 17.14 24.09 0.86
C ASN A 843 16.39 25.07 -0.08
N GLY A 844 15.53 24.53 -0.96
CA GLY A 844 14.72 25.30 -1.91
C GLY A 844 15.46 25.91 -3.12
N LYS A 845 16.78 25.72 -3.26
CA LYS A 845 17.59 26.16 -4.41
C LYS A 845 17.75 25.03 -5.42
N GLU A 846 16.74 24.82 -6.26
CA GLU A 846 16.70 23.74 -7.26
C GLU A 846 17.89 23.73 -8.22
N SER A 847 18.61 24.85 -8.37
CA SER A 847 19.70 25.04 -9.33
C SER A 847 21.13 24.84 -8.81
N GLN A 848 21.36 24.63 -7.51
CA GLN A 848 22.72 24.37 -6.99
C GLN A 848 23.02 22.87 -6.95
N GLN A 849 24.15 22.46 -7.55
CA GLN A 849 24.76 21.15 -7.27
C GLN A 849 25.19 21.14 -5.81
N ILE A 850 24.76 20.13 -5.08
CA ILE A 850 25.08 19.98 -3.67
C ILE A 850 25.82 18.69 -3.50
N ASN A 851 27.05 18.84 -3.04
CA ASN A 851 28.02 17.77 -3.02
C ASN A 851 28.18 17.25 -1.59
N LEU A 852 27.25 16.38 -1.16
CA LEU A 852 27.37 15.64 0.11
C LEU A 852 28.71 14.91 0.20
N LEU A 853 29.23 14.42 -0.94
CA LEU A 853 30.51 13.75 -1.03
C LEU A 853 31.67 14.70 -0.70
N ASN A 854 31.66 15.96 -1.14
CA ASN A 854 32.64 16.98 -0.74
C ASN A 854 32.62 17.25 0.76
N ILE A 855 31.46 17.13 1.41
CA ILE A 855 31.33 17.36 2.86
C ILE A 855 31.93 16.18 3.66
N ILE A 856 31.78 14.95 3.19
CA ILE A 856 32.23 13.74 3.90
C ILE A 856 33.63 13.25 3.50
N ILE A 857 34.16 13.68 2.35
CA ILE A 857 35.49 13.32 1.86
C ILE A 857 36.55 14.20 2.54
N ALA A 858 37.57 13.56 3.12
CA ALA A 858 38.72 14.19 3.76
C ALA A 858 39.87 14.38 2.75
N THR A 859 39.80 15.38 1.87
CA THR A 859 40.87 15.71 0.92
C THR A 859 41.50 17.09 1.13
N ASP A 860 42.82 17.14 0.88
CA ASP A 860 43.65 18.36 0.86
C ASP A 860 43.78 18.95 -0.57
N ASN A 861 43.37 18.21 -1.62
CA ASN A 861 43.41 18.65 -3.03
C ASN A 861 41.99 18.83 -3.60
N LYS A 862 41.75 20.04 -4.13
CA LYS A 862 40.45 20.61 -4.47
C LYS A 862 39.97 20.17 -5.86
N GLU A 863 38.70 19.78 -5.95
CA GLU A 863 37.81 19.77 -7.13
C GLU A 863 37.79 18.52 -8.06
N ASP A 864 38.76 18.28 -8.96
CA ASP A 864 38.54 17.35 -10.11
C ASP A 864 38.18 15.89 -9.76
N ASN A 865 38.83 15.29 -8.76
CA ASN A 865 38.58 13.87 -8.40
C ASN A 865 37.24 13.68 -7.68
N ASN A 866 36.70 14.71 -7.02
CA ASN A 866 35.50 14.57 -6.22
C ASN A 866 34.24 14.60 -7.09
N ASP A 867 34.22 15.45 -8.11
CA ASP A 867 33.09 15.56 -9.04
C ASP A 867 32.89 14.26 -9.85
N GLU A 868 33.98 13.58 -10.23
CA GLU A 868 33.90 12.30 -10.93
C GLU A 868 33.41 11.17 -10.01
N ILE A 869 33.89 11.13 -8.77
CA ILE A 869 33.44 10.17 -7.75
C ILE A 869 31.95 10.38 -7.44
N GLU A 870 31.53 11.64 -7.33
CA GLU A 870 30.12 12.01 -7.17
C GLU A 870 29.27 11.52 -8.34
N LYS A 871 29.69 11.76 -9.58
CA LYS A 871 28.98 11.24 -10.77
C LYS A 871 28.84 9.72 -10.72
N ILE A 872 29.86 8.98 -10.28
CA ILE A 872 29.81 7.52 -10.16
C ILE A 872 28.78 7.09 -9.11
N PHE A 873 28.80 7.66 -7.90
CA PHE A 873 27.87 7.28 -6.83
C PHE A 873 26.43 7.72 -7.12
N LEU A 874 26.23 8.91 -7.71
CA LEU A 874 24.92 9.37 -8.16
C LEU A 874 24.38 8.50 -9.29
N TYR A 875 25.22 8.11 -10.25
CA TYR A 875 24.83 7.21 -11.33
C TYR A 875 24.46 5.81 -10.79
N GLN A 876 25.23 5.27 -9.85
CA GLN A 876 24.88 4.02 -9.17
C GLN A 876 23.55 4.15 -8.40
N ALA A 877 23.34 5.23 -7.66
CA ALA A 877 22.08 5.51 -6.96
C ALA A 877 20.88 5.54 -7.91
N LYS A 878 21.01 6.26 -9.04
CA LYS A 878 20.00 6.31 -10.11
C LYS A 878 19.73 4.92 -10.69
N ASN A 879 20.77 4.15 -10.98
CA ASN A 879 20.62 2.81 -11.58
C ASN A 879 19.91 1.80 -10.68
N LEU A 880 20.11 1.88 -9.36
CA LEU A 880 19.43 1.02 -8.40
C LEU A 880 17.91 1.29 -8.37
N LYS A 881 17.52 2.56 -8.49
CA LYS A 881 16.11 2.99 -8.54
C LYS A 881 15.33 2.43 -9.73
N VAL A 882 16.02 2.12 -10.83
CA VAL A 882 15.40 1.62 -12.08
C VAL A 882 15.43 0.08 -12.12
N ILE A 883 15.92 -0.64 -11.11
CA ILE A 883 16.04 -2.11 -11.21
C ILE A 883 14.69 -2.80 -11.34
N GLY A 884 13.69 -2.48 -10.51
CA GLY A 884 12.35 -3.07 -10.61
C GLY A 884 11.73 -2.82 -11.99
N ILE A 885 11.93 -1.60 -12.49
CA ILE A 885 11.51 -1.15 -13.81
C ILE A 885 12.23 -1.93 -14.95
N ARG A 886 13.55 -2.13 -14.84
CA ARG A 886 14.35 -2.92 -15.82
C ARG A 886 13.94 -4.38 -15.82
N LYS A 887 13.76 -4.99 -14.64
CA LYS A 887 13.26 -6.36 -14.48
C LYS A 887 11.91 -6.53 -15.17
N LEU A 888 11.01 -5.56 -15.03
CA LEU A 888 9.72 -5.56 -15.74
C LEU A 888 9.92 -5.57 -17.26
N GLN A 889 10.78 -4.72 -17.81
CA GLN A 889 11.06 -4.68 -19.25
C GLN A 889 11.66 -5.99 -19.76
N GLU A 890 12.61 -6.57 -19.03
CA GLU A 890 13.23 -7.85 -19.37
C GLU A 890 12.24 -9.00 -19.33
N ALA A 891 11.42 -9.07 -18.27
CA ALA A 891 10.35 -10.05 -18.14
C ALA A 891 9.35 -9.93 -19.30
N ASN A 892 8.93 -8.70 -19.62
CA ASN A 892 8.02 -8.46 -20.73
C ASN A 892 8.59 -8.90 -22.08
N LYS A 893 9.87 -8.59 -22.34
CA LYS A 893 10.54 -9.03 -23.58
C LYS A 893 10.63 -10.56 -23.66
N LYS A 894 10.98 -11.22 -22.55
CA LYS A 894 11.05 -12.70 -22.47
C LYS A 894 9.67 -13.32 -22.71
N TRP A 895 8.64 -12.78 -22.07
CA TRP A 895 7.27 -13.24 -22.22
C TRP A 895 6.75 -13.05 -23.65
N VAL A 896 6.93 -11.85 -24.24
CA VAL A 896 6.56 -11.55 -25.63
C VAL A 896 7.23 -12.53 -26.60
N ASN A 897 8.52 -12.83 -26.40
CA ASN A 897 9.23 -13.79 -27.23
C ASN A 897 8.73 -15.22 -27.00
N LYS A 898 8.49 -15.63 -25.75
CA LYS A 898 7.95 -16.95 -25.41
C LYS A 898 6.63 -17.20 -26.11
N VAL A 899 5.69 -16.25 -26.05
CA VAL A 899 4.37 -16.39 -26.70
C VAL A 899 4.50 -16.45 -28.22
N LYS A 900 5.37 -15.63 -28.83
CA LYS A 900 5.64 -15.68 -30.28
C LYS A 900 6.23 -17.02 -30.72
N GLU A 901 7.20 -17.55 -29.99
CA GLU A 901 7.81 -18.85 -30.30
C GLU A 901 6.83 -20.01 -30.07
N ASN A 902 6.01 -19.95 -29.01
CA ASN A 902 4.93 -20.91 -28.78
C ASN A 902 3.94 -20.94 -29.94
N TYR A 903 3.47 -19.76 -30.39
CA TYR A 903 2.60 -19.67 -31.55
C TYR A 903 3.25 -20.26 -32.81
N LYS A 904 4.50 -19.89 -33.12
CA LYS A 904 5.23 -20.44 -34.29
C LYS A 904 5.39 -21.96 -34.23
N LYS A 905 5.59 -22.51 -33.04
CA LYS A 905 5.74 -23.95 -32.80
C LYS A 905 4.41 -24.67 -33.05
N TYR A 906 3.32 -24.21 -32.44
CA TYR A 906 2.03 -24.90 -32.48
C TYR A 906 1.22 -24.62 -33.76
N SER A 907 1.45 -23.52 -34.46
CA SER A 907 0.83 -23.23 -35.77
C SER A 907 1.32 -24.14 -36.91
N LYS A 908 2.24 -25.08 -36.61
CA LYS A 908 2.67 -26.11 -37.55
C LYS A 908 1.99 -27.45 -37.28
N ASP A 909 1.25 -27.55 -36.19
CA ASP A 909 0.54 -28.76 -35.79
C ASP A 909 -0.82 -28.82 -36.51
N PRO A 910 -1.03 -29.73 -37.47
CA PRO A 910 -2.27 -29.79 -38.23
C PRO A 910 -3.47 -30.24 -37.38
N SER A 911 -3.25 -30.73 -36.16
CA SER A 911 -4.32 -31.10 -35.23
C SER A 911 -4.89 -29.91 -34.45
N LEU A 912 -4.24 -28.74 -34.54
CA LEU A 912 -4.63 -27.52 -33.83
C LEU A 912 -5.17 -26.49 -34.81
N ASP A 913 -6.38 -25.98 -34.54
CA ASP A 913 -6.89 -24.81 -35.24
C ASP A 913 -6.16 -23.54 -34.74
N HIS A 914 -5.52 -22.85 -35.69
CA HIS A 914 -4.73 -21.63 -35.47
C HIS A 914 -5.51 -20.54 -34.72
N LYS A 915 -6.85 -20.51 -34.86
CA LYS A 915 -7.72 -19.55 -34.18
C LYS A 915 -7.62 -19.63 -32.66
N PHE A 916 -7.34 -20.81 -32.12
CA PHE A 916 -7.29 -21.07 -30.68
C PHE A 916 -5.85 -21.13 -30.12
N ILE A 917 -4.82 -20.96 -30.95
CA ILE A 917 -3.44 -20.93 -30.47
C ILE A 917 -3.15 -19.53 -29.92
N PRO A 918 -2.85 -19.37 -28.61
CA PRO A 918 -2.57 -18.05 -28.06
C PRO A 918 -1.37 -17.40 -28.73
N ASN A 919 -1.54 -16.14 -29.11
CA ASN A 919 -0.47 -15.35 -29.72
C ASN A 919 -0.48 -13.89 -29.26
N GLN A 920 -1.43 -13.53 -28.41
CA GLN A 920 -1.63 -12.18 -27.93
C GLN A 920 -0.69 -11.89 -26.77
N VAL A 921 -0.18 -10.66 -26.73
CA VAL A 921 0.75 -10.18 -25.72
C VAL A 921 0.53 -8.69 -25.47
N ILE A 922 0.88 -8.24 -24.28
CA ILE A 922 1.02 -6.82 -23.94
C ILE A 922 2.50 -6.46 -24.11
N ASP A 923 2.88 -6.05 -25.32
CA ASP A 923 4.22 -5.51 -25.55
C ASP A 923 4.31 -4.10 -24.97
N LEU A 924 5.02 -3.94 -23.85
CA LEU A 924 5.18 -2.65 -23.20
C LEU A 924 5.93 -1.63 -24.07
N ASN A 925 6.71 -2.07 -25.07
CA ASN A 925 7.37 -1.20 -26.03
C ASN A 925 6.48 -0.77 -27.19
N SER A 926 5.30 -1.37 -27.33
CA SER A 926 4.33 -0.98 -28.36
C SER A 926 3.76 0.41 -28.09
N LYS A 927 3.53 1.17 -29.17
CA LYS A 927 2.89 2.49 -29.11
C LYS A 927 1.38 2.33 -29.00
N THR A 928 0.76 3.14 -28.14
CA THR A 928 -0.69 3.28 -28.09
C THR A 928 -1.19 4.35 -29.09
N SER A 929 -2.50 4.58 -29.14
CA SER A 929 -3.15 5.54 -30.06
C SER A 929 -2.58 6.97 -29.95
N ASP A 930 -2.13 7.37 -28.77
CA ASP A 930 -1.47 8.66 -28.51
C ASP A 930 0.02 8.70 -28.90
N ARG A 931 0.51 7.67 -29.62
CA ARG A 931 1.90 7.46 -30.05
C ARG A 931 2.93 7.30 -28.92
N LYS A 932 2.52 7.26 -27.65
CA LYS A 932 3.40 6.94 -26.51
C LYS A 932 3.52 5.43 -26.33
N LYS A 933 4.68 4.95 -25.84
CA LYS A 933 4.82 3.53 -25.47
C LYS A 933 3.96 3.22 -24.24
N ARG A 934 3.38 2.02 -24.18
CA ARG A 934 2.66 1.54 -22.98
C ARG A 934 3.53 1.62 -21.73
N TYR A 935 4.80 1.29 -21.87
CA TYR A 935 5.81 1.43 -20.81
C TYR A 935 5.92 2.87 -20.28
N ASP A 936 5.99 3.87 -21.17
CA ASP A 936 6.10 5.27 -20.77
C ASP A 936 4.85 5.72 -20.00
N LYS A 937 3.66 5.22 -20.41
CA LYS A 937 2.41 5.47 -19.69
C LYS A 937 2.44 4.91 -18.27
N LEU A 938 2.97 3.70 -18.08
CA LEU A 938 3.13 3.11 -16.75
C LEU A 938 4.08 3.94 -15.89
N LEU A 939 5.22 4.36 -16.44
CA LEU A 939 6.21 5.15 -15.70
C LEU A 939 5.66 6.53 -15.30
N GLN A 940 4.98 7.22 -16.22
CA GLN A 940 4.41 8.56 -16.05
C GLN A 940 3.04 8.56 -15.36
N SER A 941 2.53 7.39 -14.97
CA SER A 941 1.21 7.27 -14.36
C SER A 941 1.17 7.99 -13.00
N ASN A 942 0.18 8.87 -12.83
CA ASN A 942 -0.10 9.54 -11.57
C ASN A 942 -0.70 8.61 -10.50
N ILE A 943 -1.10 7.39 -10.88
CA ILE A 943 -1.66 6.37 -9.97
C ILE A 943 -0.69 6.08 -8.83
N PHE A 944 0.60 6.00 -9.14
CA PHE A 944 1.69 5.68 -8.20
C PHE A 944 2.57 6.89 -7.90
N ASN A 945 2.01 8.09 -8.06
CA ASN A 945 2.72 9.33 -7.76
C ASN A 945 2.29 9.85 -6.39
N SER A 946 3.16 9.66 -5.40
CA SER A 946 2.96 10.09 -4.01
C SER A 946 2.76 11.59 -3.82
N GLU A 947 3.16 12.41 -4.79
CA GLU A 947 3.02 13.87 -4.72
C GLU A 947 1.69 14.38 -5.29
N VAL A 948 0.90 13.51 -5.91
CA VAL A 948 -0.31 13.86 -6.63
C VAL A 948 -1.50 13.12 -6.02
N LYS A 949 -2.59 13.85 -5.75
CA LYS A 949 -3.89 13.20 -5.53
C LYS A 949 -4.36 12.66 -6.87
N VAL A 950 -4.55 11.35 -7.00
CA VAL A 950 -4.86 10.71 -8.29
C VAL A 950 -6.08 11.38 -8.91
N GLN A 951 -5.89 12.05 -10.05
CA GLN A 951 -6.93 12.68 -10.86
C GLN A 951 -6.84 12.09 -12.26
N GLU A 952 -7.98 11.79 -12.89
CA GLU A 952 -8.02 11.64 -14.34
C GLU A 952 -7.68 12.97 -15.02
N LYS A 953 -6.86 12.88 -16.07
CA LYS A 953 -6.53 13.98 -16.98
C LYS A 953 -7.79 14.64 -17.53
N SER A 954 -7.76 15.98 -17.61
CA SER A 954 -8.63 16.77 -18.45
C SER A 954 -8.45 16.39 -19.92
N THR A 955 -9.52 15.93 -20.56
CA THR A 955 -9.73 16.09 -21.99
C THR A 955 -10.01 17.57 -22.27
N GLY A 956 -9.20 18.24 -23.11
CA GLY A 956 -9.46 19.59 -23.57
C GLY A 956 -8.20 20.34 -23.99
N GLY A 957 -8.05 20.55 -25.30
CA GLY A 957 -6.88 21.20 -25.89
C GLY A 957 -6.76 22.68 -25.56
N SER A 958 -5.53 23.11 -25.35
CA SER A 958 -5.09 24.44 -25.76
C SER A 958 -3.66 24.30 -26.28
N SER A 959 -3.47 24.66 -27.55
CA SER A 959 -2.17 24.89 -28.14
C SER A 959 -1.51 26.05 -27.42
N SER A 960 -0.48 25.78 -26.61
CA SER A 960 0.54 26.77 -26.33
C SER A 960 1.88 26.18 -26.75
N SER A 961 2.43 26.77 -27.80
CA SER A 961 3.79 26.55 -28.27
C SER A 961 4.76 27.03 -27.21
N GLY A 962 5.38 26.08 -26.52
CA GLY A 962 6.46 26.30 -25.58
C GLY A 962 7.22 24.99 -25.40
N GLU A 963 8.15 24.71 -26.31
CA GLU A 963 9.08 23.60 -26.18
C GLU A 963 9.93 23.80 -24.92
N ASN A 964 9.55 23.11 -23.84
CA ASN A 964 10.49 22.71 -22.81
C ASN A 964 10.39 21.19 -22.68
N VAL A 965 11.16 20.52 -23.53
CA VAL A 965 11.44 19.09 -23.46
C VAL A 965 12.22 18.86 -22.17
N MET A 966 11.53 18.57 -21.06
CA MET A 966 12.14 17.82 -19.97
C MET A 966 12.42 16.42 -20.51
N ARG A 967 13.66 16.24 -21.00
CA ARG A 967 14.27 14.93 -21.15
C ARG A 967 14.13 14.22 -19.81
N GLY A 968 13.37 13.12 -19.82
CA GLY A 968 13.50 12.11 -18.79
C GLY A 968 14.93 11.59 -18.89
N ASP A 969 15.77 11.97 -17.92
CA ASP A 969 17.08 11.37 -17.78
C ASP A 969 16.89 9.95 -17.24
N SER A 970 16.91 9.05 -18.22
CA SER A 970 17.11 7.60 -18.18
C SER A 970 18.27 7.14 -17.31
#